data_AF-A0A1Q6RSA4-F1
#
_entry.id   AF-A0A1Q6RSA4-F1
#
_cell.length_a   1.000
_cell.length_b   1.000
_cell.length_c   1.000
_cell.angle_alpha   90.00
_cell.angle_beta   90.00
_cell.angle_gamma   90.00
#
_symmetry.space_group_name_H-M   'P 1'
#
loop_
_entity.id
_entity.type
_entity.pdbx_description
1 polymer ?
#
loop_
_entity_poly.entity_id
_entity_poly.type
_entity_poly.pdbx_seq_one_letter_code
_entity_poly.pdbx_strand_id
1 'polypeptide(L)'
;MEQYIRLAVCWVPSILFALFVLVGFLRGLRRGFRKSLILLIQAIAAFVICLGVYLLLINNDTVDGLLLTGINSILGSPSGLQDALGVTGDFATLKQVLAQYISDMLAGIGAGPVTAADSGYVMALVLLAYHIVFALLLSIVYKILQFIFYLVYLIFYSEGRYRRKKKEKEKEGGVPYKKRKLAGAIVGLSRGLVAGLVCVSLIGGALSVVTGGYGEGKTEDYAFGEPNIDQAYTVYRSLDEYGTKGIIKILNTVRDSEDVPFYLYITDLIFSGRLVDENLGIDENIKFRDELTGYVGFAKNVATLVMKYGGDTMKNIVSSGNDEAMNEAVKLFENEDFNREFRLLIENFDAKTFISGFALSFIDSVVENIDQTSISDGMDENTVNMIKILFKPDYYSDKIPSDAALLAVGKKAPVLKASSLISKKDILAAYDVIVESMNKAPEEEGYIDIIGGKIDTLSTLKIMVPFVSNLSILSTEKASEVDPVLERLYTYVENTVLTDVNAEGYVSPDYYYDEKIEWTSELKTLLGVAGDALNIYATVAKDSPSGDSNGEGESNPEDSAKPGKPGIGEASAEGKEVGDGDGEKTSKDALDMIVNIFDAKNENYTANMTRVDRICDSLSKSKLIGRALSSSYMYSQIKTALSSVASSFDMPENVRYDSNGGDDGEIKALLDGLKSICKNETTIKLLSDTPDFSDLEDFKPYAEVLTTADESGNAPIDCVIKSKLLHSLLSAMLVDMSEEEDSSIYISDRAKESNSAGEKVNIIEKDLLKDILQSSSDIIDLISEISGADSLKISEIVSNDAVKKLTKNIIVQGTAAKLLINALKDNESIVIPASLSDPEKWLDSGMEGSSDFSKGEFRKLFDFIAEANFDIDGIVDGSVDVIDEINKLSDEKMQDDMLASDVLWYTISYLLSTSIGDGDMEIIVPDGAKADISETETDVKVLIKREEIKALINRVILIAPALKQDETDVREMSDKLIELIVVNKNKVFGSLILDATIINFVVNGNVLDGTTIEIPSSLKENAKKENLAKYNFDGGWGGDNGELVKLINALDVFLGVSATVADGKKFTMQEVSLDLTEIIKKLKDDSVLTTVYASEILKYTVSVKIKDTLTGESLMDNPHAKQSRTR
;
A
#
# COMPACT_ATOMS: atom_id res chain seq x y z
N MET A 1 39.48 -52.19 32.23
CA MET A 1 39.78 -50.81 32.70
C MET A 1 38.63 -50.25 33.54
N GLU A 2 37.39 -50.40 33.08
CA GLU A 2 36.14 -50.12 33.82
C GLU A 2 36.15 -50.59 35.28
N GLN A 3 36.43 -51.87 35.56
CA GLN A 3 36.46 -52.40 36.94
C GLN A 3 37.47 -51.66 37.84
N TYR A 4 38.60 -51.19 37.28
CA TYR A 4 39.59 -50.40 38.02
C TYR A 4 39.11 -48.98 38.28
N ILE A 5 38.40 -48.37 37.33
CA ILE A 5 37.86 -47.02 37.45
C ILE A 5 36.66 -47.02 38.41
N ARG A 6 35.75 -47.99 38.30
CA ARG A 6 34.65 -48.20 39.25
C ARG A 6 35.17 -48.51 40.66
N LEU A 7 36.24 -49.31 40.78
CA LEU A 7 36.92 -49.51 42.06
C LEU A 7 37.54 -48.19 42.56
N ALA A 8 38.19 -47.42 41.69
CA ALA A 8 38.81 -46.17 42.04
C ALA A 8 37.76 -45.14 42.52
N VAL A 9 36.74 -44.86 41.74
CA VAL A 9 35.72 -43.86 42.08
C VAL A 9 34.92 -44.25 43.32
N CYS A 10 34.41 -45.48 43.39
CA CYS A 10 33.52 -45.88 44.48
C CYS A 10 34.26 -46.13 45.80
N TRP A 11 35.54 -46.53 45.74
CA TRP A 11 36.29 -46.92 46.93
C TRP A 11 37.46 -46.01 47.28
N VAL A 12 38.07 -45.25 46.36
CA VAL A 12 39.17 -44.32 46.72
C VAL A 12 38.74 -43.29 47.77
N PRO A 13 37.57 -42.63 47.69
CA PRO A 13 37.14 -41.73 48.76
C PRO A 13 37.02 -42.45 50.12
N SER A 14 36.51 -43.68 50.11
CA SER A 14 36.34 -44.52 51.30
C SER A 14 37.69 -45.03 51.85
N ILE A 15 38.60 -45.42 50.97
CA ILE A 15 39.96 -45.91 51.29
C ILE A 15 40.78 -44.74 51.82
N LEU A 16 40.72 -43.56 51.19
CA LEU A 16 41.38 -42.35 51.67
C LEU A 16 40.82 -41.95 53.03
N PHE A 17 39.50 -41.94 53.19
CA PHE A 17 38.86 -41.66 54.47
C PHE A 17 39.32 -42.64 55.56
N ALA A 18 39.26 -43.94 55.28
CA ALA A 18 39.73 -44.99 56.19
C ALA A 18 41.22 -44.88 56.47
N LEU A 19 42.04 -44.52 55.48
CA LEU A 19 43.48 -44.31 55.63
C LEU A 19 43.77 -43.08 56.49
N PHE A 20 43.05 -41.97 56.33
CA PHE A 20 43.18 -40.81 57.21
C PHE A 20 42.79 -41.14 58.66
N VAL A 21 41.71 -41.89 58.84
CA VAL A 21 41.25 -42.38 60.16
C VAL A 21 42.29 -43.34 60.76
N LEU A 22 42.79 -44.30 59.99
CA LEU A 22 43.76 -45.31 60.43
C LEU A 22 45.12 -44.69 60.73
N VAL A 23 45.65 -43.84 59.86
CA VAL A 23 46.89 -43.09 60.07
C VAL A 23 46.75 -42.18 61.29
N GLY A 24 45.58 -41.54 61.46
CA GLY A 24 45.23 -40.78 62.65
C GLY A 24 45.30 -41.63 63.93
N PHE A 25 44.64 -42.79 63.91
CA PHE A 25 44.60 -43.76 65.00
C PHE A 25 45.98 -44.33 65.34
N LEU A 26 46.77 -44.77 64.36
CA LEU A 26 48.12 -45.31 64.53
C LEU A 26 49.10 -44.26 65.03
N ARG A 27 49.05 -43.04 64.48
CA ARG A 27 49.81 -41.89 65.02
C ARG A 27 49.39 -41.61 66.45
N GLY A 28 48.09 -41.70 66.74
CA GLY A 28 47.51 -41.55 68.07
C GLY A 28 48.02 -42.59 69.08
N LEU A 29 48.06 -43.87 68.69
CA LEU A 29 48.61 -44.98 69.48
C LEU A 29 50.09 -44.79 69.79
N ARG A 30 50.88 -44.43 68.78
CA ARG A 30 52.33 -44.21 68.91
C ARG A 30 52.61 -43.01 69.83
N ARG A 31 51.82 -41.95 69.71
CA ARG A 31 51.97 -40.71 70.50
C ARG A 31 51.44 -40.86 71.93
N GLY A 32 50.38 -41.63 72.16
CA GLY A 32 49.72 -41.82 73.46
C GLY A 32 48.86 -40.62 73.88
N PHE A 33 47.90 -40.81 74.79
CA PHE A 33 46.82 -39.86 75.10
C PHE A 33 47.26 -38.41 75.26
N ARG A 34 48.22 -38.14 76.14
CA ARG A 34 48.65 -36.77 76.45
C ARG A 34 49.22 -36.04 75.24
N LYS A 35 50.14 -36.68 74.50
CA LYS A 35 50.76 -36.08 73.31
C LYS A 35 49.71 -35.89 72.21
N SER A 36 48.84 -36.87 72.00
CA SER A 36 47.77 -36.77 71.00
C SER A 36 46.76 -35.68 71.33
N LEU A 37 46.36 -35.55 72.60
CA LEU A 37 45.36 -34.57 73.03
C LEU A 37 45.89 -33.14 72.92
N ILE A 38 47.14 -32.90 73.34
CA ILE A 38 47.76 -31.59 73.21
C ILE A 38 47.92 -31.22 71.73
N LEU A 39 48.37 -32.16 70.89
CA LEU A 39 48.50 -31.91 69.44
C LEU A 39 47.14 -31.80 68.72
N LEU A 40 46.07 -32.38 69.28
CA LEU A 40 44.71 -32.17 68.79
C LEU A 40 44.25 -30.77 69.14
N ILE A 41 44.36 -30.36 70.41
CA ILE A 41 43.99 -29.00 70.86
C ILE A 41 44.78 -27.95 70.09
N GLN A 42 46.09 -28.14 69.89
CA GLN A 42 46.91 -27.25 69.08
C GLN A 42 46.51 -27.24 67.60
N ALA A 43 46.10 -28.38 67.03
CA ALA A 43 45.63 -28.43 65.65
C ALA A 43 44.25 -27.80 65.48
N ILE A 44 43.35 -27.94 66.47
CA ILE A 44 42.06 -27.24 66.53
C ILE A 44 42.31 -25.74 66.69
N ALA A 45 43.21 -25.33 67.59
CA ALA A 45 43.57 -23.92 67.74
C ALA A 45 44.16 -23.35 66.45
N ALA A 46 45.10 -24.05 65.79
CA ALA A 46 45.63 -23.65 64.49
C ALA A 46 44.52 -23.56 63.43
N PHE A 47 43.59 -24.51 63.41
CA PHE A 47 42.48 -24.52 62.48
C PHE A 47 41.51 -23.35 62.73
N VAL A 48 41.12 -23.11 63.98
CA VAL A 48 40.25 -21.98 64.38
C VAL A 48 40.92 -20.65 64.08
N ILE A 49 42.24 -20.53 64.29
CA ILE A 49 43.01 -19.34 63.90
C ILE A 49 42.98 -19.19 62.38
N CYS A 50 43.31 -20.22 61.60
CA CYS A 50 43.28 -20.15 60.14
C CYS A 50 41.89 -19.87 59.59
N LEU A 51 40.82 -20.43 60.18
CA LEU A 51 39.44 -20.20 59.79
C LEU A 51 38.98 -18.79 60.15
N GLY A 52 39.33 -18.28 61.34
CA GLY A 52 39.06 -16.90 61.72
C GLY A 52 39.81 -15.91 60.84
N VAL A 53 41.07 -16.21 60.51
CA VAL A 53 41.86 -15.44 59.53
C VAL A 53 41.21 -15.52 58.15
N TYR A 54 40.71 -16.68 57.72
CA TYR A 54 39.97 -16.85 56.47
C TYR A 54 38.76 -15.91 56.42
N LEU A 55 37.85 -16.03 57.38
CA LEU A 55 36.60 -15.28 57.40
C LEU A 55 36.82 -13.76 57.55
N LEU A 56 37.88 -13.32 58.23
CA LEU A 56 38.15 -11.89 58.45
C LEU A 56 38.95 -11.24 57.31
N LEU A 57 39.89 -11.97 56.69
CA LEU A 57 40.84 -11.39 55.75
C LEU A 57 40.52 -11.65 54.29
N ILE A 58 39.65 -12.62 53.97
CA ILE A 58 39.31 -12.94 52.57
C ILE A 58 38.73 -11.74 51.81
N ASN A 59 37.98 -10.87 52.50
CA ASN A 59 37.37 -9.68 51.91
C ASN A 59 38.16 -8.39 52.15
N ASN A 60 39.45 -8.46 52.52
CA ASN A 60 40.26 -7.28 52.84
C ASN A 60 41.25 -6.93 51.71
N ASP A 61 41.12 -5.75 51.12
CA ASP A 61 41.92 -5.32 49.96
C ASP A 61 43.40 -5.06 50.28
N THR A 62 43.73 -4.73 51.53
CA THR A 62 45.15 -4.59 51.94
C THR A 62 45.86 -5.94 51.94
N VAL A 63 45.14 -7.02 52.27
CA VAL A 63 45.68 -8.39 52.26
C VAL A 63 45.92 -8.84 50.83
N ASP A 64 45.02 -8.49 49.91
CA ASP A 64 45.13 -8.79 48.48
C ASP A 64 46.42 -8.23 47.85
N GLY A 65 46.76 -6.97 48.10
CA GLY A 65 48.02 -6.36 47.62
C GLY A 65 49.28 -7.00 48.22
N LEU A 66 49.23 -7.38 49.50
CA LEU A 66 50.33 -8.10 50.16
C LEU A 66 50.54 -9.51 49.59
N LEU A 67 49.46 -10.19 49.20
CA LEU A 67 49.52 -11.50 48.57
C LEU A 67 50.20 -11.44 47.22
N LEU A 68 49.84 -10.47 46.37
CA LEU A 68 50.50 -10.25 45.08
C LEU A 68 52.00 -10.02 45.26
N THR A 69 52.36 -9.11 46.17
CA THR A 69 53.76 -8.81 46.50
C THR A 69 54.51 -10.07 46.95
N GLY A 70 53.88 -10.89 47.78
CA GLY A 70 54.43 -12.16 48.25
C GLY A 70 54.64 -13.18 47.13
N ILE A 71 53.68 -13.34 46.23
CA ILE A 71 53.78 -14.26 45.08
C ILE A 71 54.87 -13.79 44.12
N ASN A 72 54.91 -12.51 43.79
CA ASN A 72 55.92 -11.92 42.91
C ASN A 72 57.34 -12.06 43.51
N SER A 73 57.48 -11.90 44.82
CA SER A 73 58.75 -12.17 45.51
C SER A 73 59.19 -13.64 45.42
N ILE A 74 58.26 -14.61 45.35
CA ILE A 74 58.57 -16.04 45.18
C ILE A 74 59.00 -16.33 43.74
N LEU A 75 58.34 -15.68 42.76
CA LEU A 75 58.62 -15.85 41.34
C LEU A 75 59.89 -15.10 40.88
N GLY A 76 60.44 -14.24 41.72
CA GLY A 76 61.77 -13.65 41.53
C GLY A 76 61.81 -12.34 40.74
N SER A 77 60.65 -11.75 40.42
CA SER A 77 60.55 -10.41 39.83
C SER A 77 59.37 -9.62 40.41
N PRO A 78 59.41 -8.28 40.41
CA PRO A 78 58.31 -7.44 40.90
C PRO A 78 56.96 -7.67 40.19
N SER A 79 57.01 -8.18 38.95
CA SER A 79 55.87 -8.52 38.07
C SER A 79 55.79 -10.03 37.78
N GLY A 80 56.40 -10.89 38.61
CA GLY A 80 56.64 -12.29 38.24
C GLY A 80 55.39 -13.11 37.95
N LEU A 81 54.28 -12.84 38.64
CA LEU A 81 53.00 -13.48 38.33
C LEU A 81 52.39 -12.93 37.04
N GLN A 82 52.47 -11.61 36.83
CA GLN A 82 51.97 -10.94 35.63
C GLN A 82 52.69 -11.46 34.38
N ASP A 83 54.02 -11.56 34.43
CA ASP A 83 54.86 -12.08 33.34
C ASP A 83 54.53 -13.55 33.04
N ALA A 84 54.31 -14.36 34.08
CA ALA A 84 53.97 -15.78 33.94
C ALA A 84 52.57 -16.02 33.36
N LEU A 85 51.64 -15.11 33.61
CA LEU A 85 50.26 -15.15 33.10
C LEU A 85 50.10 -14.41 31.77
N GLY A 86 51.14 -13.74 31.27
CA GLY A 86 51.11 -13.00 30.00
C GLY A 86 50.35 -11.67 30.07
N VAL A 87 50.15 -11.13 31.27
CA VAL A 87 49.35 -9.91 31.51
C VAL A 87 50.26 -8.70 31.59
N THR A 88 49.92 -7.62 30.87
CA THR A 88 50.73 -6.37 30.86
C THR A 88 50.03 -5.24 31.61
N GLY A 89 50.63 -4.73 32.70
CA GLY A 89 50.09 -3.61 33.48
C GLY A 89 50.64 -3.50 34.91
N ASP A 90 50.61 -2.29 35.47
CA ASP A 90 51.00 -2.01 36.87
C ASP A 90 49.81 -2.24 37.81
N PHE A 91 49.62 -3.49 38.23
CA PHE A 91 48.51 -3.88 39.12
C PHE A 91 48.92 -3.86 40.59
N ALA A 92 48.05 -3.29 41.44
CA ALA A 92 48.30 -3.14 42.87
C ALA A 92 47.86 -4.37 43.68
N THR A 93 46.95 -5.20 43.15
CA THR A 93 46.38 -6.34 43.88
C THR A 93 46.28 -7.62 43.05
N LEU A 94 46.22 -8.79 43.71
CA LEU A 94 46.13 -10.08 43.03
C LEU A 94 44.79 -10.22 42.30
N LYS A 95 43.69 -9.69 42.85
CA LYS A 95 42.40 -9.64 42.15
C LYS A 95 42.48 -8.88 40.83
N GLN A 96 43.19 -7.75 40.75
CA GLN A 96 43.37 -6.99 39.50
C GLN A 96 44.15 -7.79 38.44
N VAL A 97 45.22 -8.48 38.84
CA VAL A 97 45.99 -9.35 37.93
C VAL A 97 45.12 -10.50 37.40
N LEU A 98 44.32 -11.12 38.28
CA LEU A 98 43.40 -12.19 37.90
C LEU A 98 42.26 -11.68 37.01
N ALA A 99 41.76 -10.47 37.26
CA ALA A 99 40.70 -9.85 36.47
C ALA A 99 41.15 -9.63 35.02
N GLN A 100 42.34 -9.07 34.83
CA GLN A 100 42.90 -8.91 33.49
C GLN A 100 43.23 -10.26 32.84
N TYR A 101 43.80 -11.22 33.56
CA TYR A 101 44.07 -12.56 33.01
C TYR A 101 42.80 -13.27 32.53
N ILE A 102 41.73 -13.25 33.34
CA ILE A 102 40.45 -13.88 33.00
C ILE A 102 39.79 -13.14 31.83
N SER A 103 39.86 -11.81 31.83
CA SER A 103 39.42 -10.96 30.71
C SER A 103 40.12 -11.32 29.40
N ASP A 104 41.45 -11.34 29.38
CA ASP A 104 42.26 -11.68 28.20
C ASP A 104 41.99 -13.12 27.71
N MET A 105 41.84 -14.07 28.65
CA MET A 105 41.50 -15.46 28.35
C MET A 105 40.12 -15.57 27.66
N LEU A 106 39.13 -14.80 28.12
CA LEU A 106 37.79 -14.80 27.53
C LEU A 106 37.75 -14.01 26.21
N ALA A 107 38.55 -12.96 26.07
CA ALA A 107 38.72 -12.24 24.80
C ALA A 107 39.30 -13.15 23.70
N GLY A 108 40.24 -14.03 24.05
CA GLY A 108 40.83 -15.01 23.13
C GLY A 108 39.87 -16.05 22.55
N ILE A 109 38.69 -16.23 23.14
CA ILE A 109 37.60 -17.09 22.63
C ILE A 109 36.44 -16.31 22.00
N GLY A 110 36.64 -15.03 21.68
CA GLY A 110 35.65 -14.18 21.02
C GLY A 110 34.64 -13.50 21.95
N ALA A 111 34.79 -13.61 23.28
CA ALA A 111 33.93 -12.96 24.27
C ALA A 111 34.49 -11.62 24.81
N GLY A 112 35.38 -10.98 24.04
CA GLY A 112 36.10 -9.76 24.43
C GLY A 112 35.23 -8.55 24.84
N PRO A 113 34.11 -8.25 24.16
CA PRO A 113 33.24 -7.12 24.53
C PRO A 113 32.64 -7.26 25.94
N VAL A 114 32.38 -8.49 26.38
CA VAL A 114 31.60 -8.84 27.58
C VAL A 114 32.45 -8.87 28.85
N THR A 115 33.76 -8.77 28.69
CA THR A 115 34.73 -9.18 29.69
C THR A 115 35.69 -8.07 30.03
N ALA A 116 35.22 -6.82 30.07
CA ALA A 116 35.96 -5.77 30.76
C ALA A 116 36.33 -6.28 32.17
N ALA A 117 37.57 -6.05 32.60
CA ALA A 117 38.11 -6.61 33.85
C ALA A 117 37.27 -6.27 35.09
N ASP A 118 36.46 -5.22 35.02
CA ASP A 118 35.59 -4.74 36.09
C ASP A 118 34.14 -5.30 36.05
N SER A 119 33.81 -6.20 35.10
CA SER A 119 32.45 -6.75 35.01
C SER A 119 32.11 -7.65 36.20
N GLY A 120 30.86 -7.62 36.66
CA GLY A 120 30.40 -8.39 37.82
C GLY A 120 30.66 -9.90 37.70
N TYR A 121 30.56 -10.45 36.49
CA TYR A 121 30.80 -11.87 36.21
C TYR A 121 32.28 -12.24 36.18
N VAL A 122 33.14 -11.41 35.59
CA VAL A 122 34.60 -11.58 35.66
C VAL A 122 35.03 -11.50 37.13
N MET A 123 34.52 -10.52 37.87
CA MET A 123 34.81 -10.35 39.29
C MET A 123 34.34 -11.54 40.14
N ALA A 124 33.21 -12.16 39.84
CA ALA A 124 32.78 -13.38 40.53
C ALA A 124 33.74 -14.57 40.29
N LEU A 125 34.28 -14.73 39.07
CA LEU A 125 35.31 -15.72 38.76
C LEU A 125 36.66 -15.39 39.39
N VAL A 126 37.04 -14.10 39.43
CA VAL A 126 38.23 -13.60 40.14
C VAL A 126 38.13 -13.91 41.62
N LEU A 127 36.96 -13.67 42.22
CA LEU A 127 36.70 -14.01 43.62
C LEU A 127 36.84 -15.50 43.85
N LEU A 128 36.28 -16.35 42.99
CA LEU A 128 36.47 -17.81 43.06
C LEU A 128 37.96 -18.19 43.04
N ALA A 129 38.72 -17.69 42.06
CA ALA A 129 40.15 -17.96 41.92
C ALA A 129 40.93 -17.47 43.15
N TYR A 130 40.59 -16.28 43.65
CA TYR A 130 41.18 -15.70 44.87
C TYR A 130 40.89 -16.57 46.10
N HIS A 131 39.66 -17.06 46.28
CA HIS A 131 39.29 -17.95 47.39
C HIS A 131 40.08 -19.26 47.37
N ILE A 132 40.32 -19.83 46.18
CA ILE A 132 41.15 -21.02 45.98
C ILE A 132 42.61 -20.74 46.37
N VAL A 133 43.20 -19.67 45.84
CA VAL A 133 44.60 -19.30 46.14
C VAL A 133 44.77 -19.01 47.63
N PHE A 134 43.84 -18.26 48.23
CA PHE A 134 43.87 -17.93 49.65
C PHE A 134 43.75 -19.17 50.54
N ALA A 135 42.87 -20.11 50.19
CA ALA A 135 42.73 -21.39 50.89
C ALA A 135 44.00 -22.25 50.79
N LEU A 136 44.66 -22.28 49.62
CA LEU A 136 45.94 -22.98 49.44
C LEU A 136 47.05 -22.37 50.29
N LEU A 137 47.14 -21.04 50.35
CA LEU A 137 48.11 -20.34 51.19
C LEU A 137 47.85 -20.58 52.68
N LEU A 138 46.59 -20.51 53.13
CA LEU A 138 46.25 -20.81 54.50
C LEU A 138 46.50 -22.27 54.87
N SER A 139 46.43 -23.21 53.92
CA SER A 139 46.86 -24.59 54.14
C SER A 139 48.36 -24.66 54.46
N ILE A 140 49.20 -23.86 53.80
CA ILE A 140 50.64 -23.75 54.11
C ILE A 140 50.83 -23.12 55.50
N VAL A 141 50.16 -22.00 55.79
CA VAL A 141 50.22 -21.34 57.10
C VAL A 141 49.78 -22.29 58.22
N TYR A 142 48.73 -23.08 57.98
CA TYR A 142 48.26 -24.10 58.91
C TYR A 142 49.34 -25.14 59.21
N LYS A 143 50.10 -25.61 58.20
CA LYS A 143 51.25 -26.52 58.42
C LYS A 143 52.36 -25.86 59.22
N ILE A 144 52.65 -24.59 58.96
CA ILE A 144 53.67 -23.82 59.69
C ILE A 144 53.24 -23.64 61.15
N LEU A 145 52.00 -23.22 61.41
CA LEU A 145 51.45 -23.11 62.77
C LEU A 145 51.46 -24.46 63.49
N GLN A 146 51.13 -25.55 62.81
CA GLN A 146 51.26 -26.89 63.37
C GLN A 146 52.69 -27.24 63.73
N PHE A 147 53.66 -26.84 62.91
CA PHE A 147 55.08 -27.03 63.21
C PHE A 147 55.54 -26.18 64.40
N ILE A 148 55.15 -24.91 64.47
CA ILE A 148 55.45 -24.01 65.59
C ILE A 148 54.83 -24.55 66.88
N PHE A 149 53.54 -24.91 66.87
CA PHE A 149 52.89 -25.51 68.04
C PHE A 149 53.51 -26.85 68.42
N TYR A 150 54.03 -27.61 67.46
CA TYR A 150 54.82 -28.80 67.74
C TYR A 150 56.14 -28.48 68.46
N LEU A 151 56.84 -27.39 68.09
CA LEU A 151 58.00 -26.90 68.83
C LEU A 151 57.62 -26.44 70.24
N VAL A 152 56.52 -25.71 70.41
CA VAL A 152 55.97 -25.33 71.73
C VAL A 152 55.69 -26.58 72.57
N TYR A 153 55.12 -27.62 71.96
CA TYR A 153 54.93 -28.91 72.63
C TYR A 153 56.27 -29.53 73.06
N LEU A 154 57.29 -29.53 72.20
CA LEU A 154 58.61 -30.07 72.54
C LEU A 154 59.27 -29.31 73.71
N ILE A 155 59.12 -27.98 73.73
CA ILE A 155 59.74 -27.12 74.73
C ILE A 155 58.98 -27.20 76.06
N PHE A 156 57.67 -27.00 76.10
CA PHE A 156 56.93 -26.85 77.36
C PHE A 156 56.24 -28.12 77.84
N TYR A 157 55.75 -28.94 76.93
CA TYR A 157 54.80 -30.03 77.22
C TYR A 157 55.31 -31.43 76.89
N SER A 158 56.61 -31.57 76.59
CA SER A 158 57.17 -32.82 76.08
C SER A 158 56.98 -33.99 77.03
N GLU A 159 56.65 -35.14 76.44
CA GLU A 159 56.44 -36.40 77.16
C GLU A 159 57.66 -36.78 78.02
N GLY A 160 58.87 -36.47 77.57
CA GLY A 160 60.12 -36.72 78.32
C GLY A 160 60.21 -35.91 79.63
N ARG A 161 59.85 -34.62 79.60
CA ARG A 161 59.88 -33.75 80.78
C ARG A 161 58.80 -34.15 81.78
N TYR A 162 57.60 -34.53 81.31
CA TYR A 162 56.55 -35.05 82.18
C TYR A 162 56.90 -36.41 82.81
N ARG A 163 57.54 -37.32 82.06
CA ARG A 163 58.04 -38.59 82.60
C ARG A 163 59.10 -38.37 83.69
N ARG A 164 60.00 -37.38 83.53
CA ARG A 164 60.98 -37.01 84.57
C ARG A 164 60.29 -36.50 85.84
N LYS A 165 59.39 -35.51 85.72
CA LYS A 165 58.61 -35.00 86.86
C LYS A 165 57.75 -36.07 87.55
N LYS A 166 57.19 -37.02 86.78
CA LYS A 166 56.37 -38.11 87.34
C LYS A 166 57.21 -39.22 87.98
N LYS A 167 58.41 -39.50 87.47
CA LYS A 167 59.39 -40.38 88.13
C LYS A 167 59.90 -39.80 89.45
N GLU A 168 60.07 -38.49 89.53
CA GLU A 168 60.41 -37.80 90.78
C GLU A 168 59.28 -37.98 91.82
N LYS A 169 58.01 -37.78 91.43
CA LYS A 169 56.85 -38.04 92.31
C LYS A 169 56.62 -39.51 92.62
N GLU A 170 57.04 -40.44 91.76
CA GLU A 170 56.98 -41.88 92.00
C GLU A 170 57.96 -42.30 93.09
N LYS A 171 59.12 -41.62 93.20
CA LYS A 171 60.04 -41.77 94.35
C LYS A 171 59.45 -41.26 95.67
N GLU A 172 58.45 -40.39 95.62
CA GLU A 172 57.71 -39.83 96.77
C GLU A 172 56.41 -40.62 97.08
N GLY A 173 56.22 -41.82 96.51
CA GLY A 173 55.03 -42.68 96.74
C GLY A 173 53.89 -42.51 95.73
N GLY A 174 54.10 -41.73 94.65
CA GLY A 174 53.10 -41.52 93.60
C GLY A 174 52.97 -42.68 92.59
N VAL A 175 51.82 -42.73 91.89
CA VAL A 175 51.52 -43.80 90.91
C VAL A 175 52.40 -43.69 89.63
N PRO A 176 52.94 -44.80 89.09
CA PRO A 176 53.76 -44.81 87.88
C PRO A 176 53.08 -44.21 86.65
N TYR A 177 53.88 -43.65 85.74
CA TYR A 177 53.37 -43.18 84.44
C TYR A 177 53.10 -44.34 83.48
N LYS A 178 51.82 -44.65 83.24
CA LYS A 178 51.41 -45.52 82.12
C LYS A 178 51.02 -44.68 80.90
N LYS A 179 51.72 -44.90 79.79
CA LYS A 179 51.36 -44.32 78.49
C LYS A 179 50.03 -44.93 78.04
N ARG A 180 48.93 -44.18 78.20
CA ARG A 180 47.58 -44.60 77.77
C ARG A 180 47.51 -44.57 76.24
N LYS A 181 47.92 -45.66 75.60
CA LYS A 181 47.96 -45.78 74.14
C LYS A 181 46.55 -45.75 73.54
N LEU A 182 45.61 -46.51 74.11
CA LEU A 182 44.21 -46.59 73.65
C LEU A 182 43.51 -45.22 73.62
N ALA A 183 43.56 -44.47 74.72
CA ALA A 183 42.97 -43.13 74.75
C ALA A 183 43.65 -42.16 73.76
N GLY A 184 44.96 -42.31 73.51
CA GLY A 184 45.64 -41.55 72.44
C GLY A 184 45.23 -41.94 71.04
N ALA A 185 44.81 -43.19 70.84
CA ALA A 185 44.24 -43.69 69.60
C ALA A 185 42.87 -43.06 69.32
N ILE A 186 41.99 -42.96 70.33
CA ILE A 186 40.67 -42.31 70.24
C ILE A 186 40.82 -40.84 69.82
N VAL A 187 41.76 -40.12 70.44
CA VAL A 187 42.06 -38.73 70.05
C VAL A 187 42.61 -38.64 68.62
N GLY A 188 43.50 -39.56 68.24
CA GLY A 188 44.02 -39.64 66.87
C GLY A 188 42.93 -39.95 65.83
N LEU A 189 41.94 -40.76 66.21
CA LEU A 189 40.77 -41.12 65.40
C LEU A 189 39.91 -39.88 65.13
N SER A 190 39.58 -39.09 66.14
CA SER A 190 38.79 -37.84 65.96
C SER A 190 39.44 -36.88 64.96
N ARG A 191 40.77 -36.72 65.02
CA ARG A 191 41.53 -35.90 64.05
C ARG A 191 41.50 -36.49 62.64
N GLY A 192 41.59 -37.82 62.55
CA GLY A 192 41.51 -38.55 61.29
C GLY A 192 40.14 -38.42 60.62
N LEU A 193 39.06 -38.42 61.41
CA LEU A 193 37.68 -38.22 60.93
C LEU A 193 37.50 -36.83 60.30
N VAL A 194 37.93 -35.76 60.98
CA VAL A 194 37.80 -34.39 60.46
C VAL A 194 38.61 -34.21 59.17
N ALA A 195 39.87 -34.66 59.16
CA ALA A 195 40.72 -34.57 57.96
C ALA A 195 40.17 -35.41 56.80
N GLY A 196 39.61 -36.58 57.10
CA GLY A 196 38.92 -37.41 56.13
C GLY A 196 37.68 -36.73 55.55
N LEU A 197 36.86 -36.08 56.39
CA LEU A 197 35.64 -35.39 55.96
C LEU A 197 35.94 -34.20 55.04
N VAL A 198 36.97 -33.40 55.33
CA VAL A 198 37.45 -32.31 54.44
C VAL A 198 37.90 -32.87 53.08
N CYS A 199 38.66 -33.96 53.08
CA CYS A 199 39.13 -34.60 51.84
C CYS A 199 37.96 -35.14 51.01
N VAL A 200 36.98 -35.77 51.67
CA VAL A 200 35.78 -36.32 51.02
C VAL A 200 34.86 -35.21 50.52
N SER A 201 34.78 -34.05 51.19
CA SER A 201 34.06 -32.86 50.70
C SER A 201 34.58 -32.40 49.34
N LEU A 202 35.89 -32.21 49.20
CA LEU A 202 36.49 -31.70 47.96
C LEU A 202 36.34 -32.70 46.80
N ILE A 203 36.59 -33.99 47.07
CA ILE A 203 36.42 -35.05 46.07
C ILE A 203 34.94 -35.19 45.70
N GLY A 204 34.04 -35.19 46.69
CA GLY A 204 32.60 -35.29 46.46
C GLY A 204 32.02 -34.09 45.72
N GLY A 205 32.58 -32.90 45.92
CA GLY A 205 32.22 -31.69 45.19
C GLY A 205 32.63 -31.73 43.71
N ALA A 206 33.83 -32.22 43.41
CA ALA A 206 34.26 -32.44 42.03
C ALA A 206 33.41 -33.53 41.36
N LEU A 207 33.14 -34.62 42.08
CA LEU A 207 32.27 -35.70 41.58
C LEU A 207 30.85 -35.20 41.34
N SER A 208 30.26 -34.39 42.24
CA SER A 208 28.89 -33.87 42.05
C SER A 208 28.75 -33.01 40.81
N VAL A 209 29.75 -32.19 40.49
CA VAL A 209 29.76 -31.38 39.27
C VAL A 209 29.84 -32.28 38.05
N VAL A 210 30.79 -33.22 38.02
CA VAL A 210 30.99 -34.13 36.87
C VAL A 210 29.75 -35.00 36.63
N THR A 211 29.06 -35.45 37.68
CA THR A 211 27.89 -36.32 37.55
C THR A 211 26.57 -35.56 37.45
N GLY A 212 26.59 -34.22 37.52
CA GLY A 212 25.37 -33.40 37.46
C GLY A 212 24.38 -33.68 38.60
N GLY A 213 24.86 -34.06 39.77
CA GLY A 213 24.03 -34.41 40.93
C GLY A 213 24.78 -35.22 41.98
N TYR A 214 24.07 -35.73 42.99
CA TYR A 214 24.71 -36.40 44.15
C TYR A 214 25.07 -37.88 43.93
N GLY A 215 25.18 -38.33 42.68
CA GLY A 215 25.60 -39.68 42.32
C GLY A 215 24.58 -40.76 42.69
N GLU A 216 23.32 -40.56 42.30
CA GLU A 216 22.20 -41.48 42.59
C GLU A 216 22.18 -42.73 41.69
N GLY A 217 23.04 -42.80 40.66
CA GLY A 217 23.20 -43.96 39.79
C GLY A 217 21.95 -44.26 38.95
N LYS A 218 21.46 -43.26 38.20
CA LYS A 218 20.23 -43.36 37.40
C LYS A 218 20.47 -43.59 35.91
N THR A 219 21.74 -43.58 35.46
CA THR A 219 22.10 -43.76 34.05
C THR A 219 22.12 -45.23 33.63
N GLU A 220 21.40 -45.56 32.56
CA GLU A 220 21.31 -46.92 32.00
C GLU A 220 22.58 -47.34 31.23
N ASP A 221 22.75 -48.65 31.01
CA ASP A 221 23.87 -49.20 30.24
C ASP A 221 23.61 -49.01 28.73
N TYR A 222 24.60 -48.51 28.00
CA TYR A 222 24.46 -48.23 26.58
C TYR A 222 25.80 -48.43 25.85
N ALA A 223 25.75 -48.99 24.63
CA ALA A 223 26.91 -49.27 23.80
C ALA A 223 26.81 -48.53 22.45
N PHE A 224 27.66 -47.51 22.28
CA PHE A 224 27.86 -46.66 21.10
C PHE A 224 28.65 -47.34 19.99
N GLY A 225 29.31 -48.47 20.24
CA GLY A 225 30.04 -49.24 19.22
C GLY A 225 31.37 -48.64 18.79
N GLU A 226 31.71 -47.43 19.25
CA GLU A 226 33.06 -46.87 19.19
C GLU A 226 33.81 -47.14 20.50
N PRO A 227 34.96 -47.84 20.44
CA PRO A 227 35.68 -48.25 21.65
C PRO A 227 36.05 -47.11 22.59
N ASN A 228 36.39 -45.93 22.05
CA ASN A 228 36.80 -44.77 22.86
C ASN A 228 35.61 -44.10 23.56
N ILE A 229 34.47 -44.00 22.89
CA ILE A 229 33.25 -43.38 23.42
C ILE A 229 32.55 -44.32 24.38
N ASP A 230 32.48 -45.62 24.05
CA ASP A 230 32.00 -46.66 24.96
C ASP A 230 32.81 -46.67 26.25
N GLN A 231 34.13 -46.54 26.14
CA GLN A 231 35.01 -46.45 27.29
C GLN A 231 34.75 -45.16 28.09
N ALA A 232 34.60 -44.00 27.45
CA ALA A 232 34.30 -42.74 28.11
C ALA A 232 32.94 -42.76 28.83
N TYR A 233 31.89 -43.28 28.19
CA TYR A 233 30.55 -43.43 28.78
C TYR A 233 30.53 -44.42 29.94
N THR A 234 31.22 -45.55 29.79
CA THR A 234 31.39 -46.53 30.87
C THR A 234 32.11 -45.93 32.09
N VAL A 235 33.10 -45.07 31.85
CA VAL A 235 33.78 -44.30 32.90
C VAL A 235 32.83 -43.31 33.56
N TYR A 236 32.05 -42.58 32.78
CA TYR A 236 31.03 -41.65 33.28
C TYR A 236 29.95 -42.35 34.13
N ARG A 237 29.40 -43.49 33.67
CA ARG A 237 28.45 -44.29 34.45
C ARG A 237 29.04 -44.75 35.78
N SER A 238 30.30 -45.16 35.76
CA SER A 238 31.03 -45.54 36.98
C SER A 238 31.19 -44.34 37.93
N LEU A 239 31.27 -43.13 37.40
CA LEU A 239 31.25 -41.88 38.16
C LEU A 239 29.85 -41.60 38.73
N ASP A 240 28.77 -41.81 37.97
CA ASP A 240 27.40 -41.52 38.42
C ASP A 240 26.93 -42.38 39.61
N GLU A 241 27.56 -43.52 39.88
CA GLU A 241 27.27 -44.35 41.04
C GLU A 241 27.99 -43.91 42.33
N TYR A 242 28.87 -42.90 42.29
CA TYR A 242 29.77 -42.59 43.41
C TYR A 242 29.02 -42.32 44.73
N GLY A 243 27.84 -41.71 44.64
CA GLY A 243 27.00 -41.34 45.77
C GLY A 243 26.25 -42.51 46.41
N THR A 244 26.15 -43.65 45.72
CA THR A 244 25.46 -44.84 46.23
C THR A 244 26.39 -45.84 46.95
N LYS A 245 27.69 -45.57 46.98
CA LYS A 245 28.72 -46.49 47.47
C LYS A 245 29.57 -45.87 48.59
N GLY A 246 30.19 -46.75 49.39
CA GLY A 246 31.22 -46.36 50.35
C GLY A 246 30.77 -45.36 51.42
N ILE A 247 31.70 -44.51 51.86
CA ILE A 247 31.45 -43.48 52.87
C ILE A 247 30.52 -42.37 52.37
N ILE A 248 30.54 -42.08 51.06
CA ILE A 248 29.74 -40.99 50.46
C ILE A 248 28.25 -41.30 50.55
N LYS A 249 27.83 -42.57 50.39
CA LYS A 249 26.45 -43.00 50.63
C LYS A 249 25.92 -42.55 51.99
N ILE A 250 26.73 -42.72 53.03
CA ILE A 250 26.35 -42.36 54.41
C ILE A 250 26.33 -40.83 54.58
N LEU A 251 27.23 -40.11 53.92
CA LEU A 251 27.27 -38.65 54.00
C LEU A 251 26.14 -37.99 53.22
N ASN A 252 25.67 -38.60 52.12
CA ASN A 252 24.56 -38.13 51.30
C ASN A 252 23.19 -38.21 52.00
N THR A 253 23.05 -39.01 53.07
CA THR A 253 21.79 -39.11 53.84
C THR A 253 21.56 -37.94 54.79
N VAL A 254 22.60 -37.15 55.07
CA VAL A 254 22.52 -36.01 55.98
C VAL A 254 22.53 -34.74 55.14
N ARG A 255 21.36 -34.15 54.92
CA ARG A 255 21.14 -33.00 54.04
C ARG A 255 20.62 -31.78 54.80
N ASP A 256 20.91 -30.59 54.30
CA ASP A 256 20.43 -29.32 54.87
C ASP A 256 19.01 -28.95 54.39
N SER A 257 18.57 -27.72 54.67
CA SER A 257 17.24 -27.21 54.28
C SER A 257 17.07 -26.98 52.78
N GLU A 258 18.16 -26.92 52.02
CA GLU A 258 18.20 -26.78 50.56
C GLU A 258 18.37 -28.15 49.87
N ASP A 259 18.22 -29.25 50.63
CA ASP A 259 18.43 -30.63 50.17
C ASP A 259 19.88 -30.93 49.71
N VAL A 260 20.86 -30.15 50.20
CA VAL A 260 22.28 -30.33 49.90
C VAL A 260 22.96 -31.19 50.97
N PRO A 261 23.75 -32.22 50.62
CA PRO A 261 24.53 -32.98 51.58
C PRO A 261 25.50 -32.13 52.40
N PHE A 262 25.39 -32.18 53.74
CA PHE A 262 26.17 -31.32 54.66
C PHE A 262 27.68 -31.43 54.48
N TYR A 263 28.18 -32.60 54.07
CA TYR A 263 29.61 -32.80 53.91
C TYR A 263 30.21 -31.93 52.79
N LEU A 264 29.40 -31.42 51.85
CA LEU A 264 29.85 -30.56 50.76
C LEU A 264 29.97 -29.08 51.15
N TYR A 265 29.54 -28.70 52.35
CA TYR A 265 29.58 -27.31 52.84
C TYR A 265 30.97 -26.67 52.74
N ILE A 266 32.04 -27.45 52.98
CA ILE A 266 33.42 -26.95 52.89
C ILE A 266 33.78 -26.64 51.44
N THR A 267 33.30 -27.44 50.50
CA THR A 267 33.45 -27.16 49.07
C THR A 267 32.66 -25.91 48.69
N ASP A 268 31.41 -25.75 49.14
CA ASP A 268 30.62 -24.55 48.84
C ASP A 268 31.25 -23.28 49.36
N LEU A 269 31.82 -23.32 50.57
CA LEU A 269 32.51 -22.17 51.13
C LEU A 269 33.72 -21.76 50.28
N ILE A 270 34.51 -22.73 49.79
CA ILE A 270 35.70 -22.46 48.97
C ILE A 270 35.33 -22.07 47.53
N PHE A 271 34.27 -22.67 46.98
CA PHE A 271 33.77 -22.47 45.62
C PHE A 271 32.55 -21.53 45.61
N SER A 272 32.57 -20.49 46.45
CA SER A 272 31.58 -19.42 46.44
C SER A 272 32.19 -18.12 45.93
N GLY A 273 31.36 -17.29 45.31
CA GLY A 273 31.70 -15.93 44.90
C GLY A 273 30.48 -15.03 45.03
N ARG A 274 30.71 -13.73 45.23
CA ARG A 274 29.63 -12.74 45.22
C ARG A 274 29.51 -12.18 43.81
N LEU A 275 28.30 -12.20 43.25
CA LEU A 275 27.98 -11.59 41.98
C LEU A 275 27.17 -10.32 42.27
N VAL A 276 27.68 -9.18 41.79
CA VAL A 276 26.98 -7.89 41.84
C VAL A 276 26.89 -7.36 40.43
N ASP A 277 25.68 -7.15 39.95
CA ASP A 277 25.37 -6.54 38.66
C ASP A 277 24.24 -5.52 38.86
N GLU A 278 24.57 -4.24 38.82
CA GLU A 278 23.62 -3.15 39.03
C GLU A 278 22.63 -3.00 37.86
N ASN A 279 23.03 -3.38 36.63
CA ASN A 279 22.19 -3.26 35.44
C ASN A 279 21.09 -4.34 35.44
N LEU A 280 21.42 -5.54 35.92
CA LEU A 280 20.47 -6.65 36.06
C LEU A 280 19.83 -6.74 37.46
N GLY A 281 20.23 -5.91 38.41
CA GLY A 281 19.68 -5.87 39.78
C GLY A 281 20.08 -7.07 40.64
N ILE A 282 21.22 -7.70 40.37
CA ILE A 282 21.69 -8.91 41.03
C ILE A 282 22.68 -8.53 42.14
N ASP A 283 22.45 -8.99 43.37
CA ASP A 283 23.41 -8.96 44.49
C ASP A 283 23.27 -10.25 45.30
N GLU A 284 23.95 -11.31 44.85
CA GLU A 284 23.78 -12.65 45.40
C GLU A 284 25.12 -13.36 45.63
N ASN A 285 25.15 -14.24 46.63
CA ASN A 285 26.27 -15.17 46.84
C ASN A 285 26.04 -16.44 46.01
N ILE A 286 26.85 -16.61 44.97
CA ILE A 286 26.81 -17.73 44.05
C ILE A 286 27.64 -18.89 44.60
N LYS A 287 27.07 -20.09 44.60
CA LYS A 287 27.79 -21.35 44.86
C LYS A 287 28.12 -22.00 43.51
N PHE A 288 29.33 -21.78 42.98
CA PHE A 288 29.72 -22.26 41.64
C PHE A 288 29.61 -23.78 41.46
N ARG A 289 29.79 -24.56 42.54
CA ARG A 289 29.52 -26.01 42.51
C ARG A 289 28.06 -26.28 42.16
N ASP A 290 27.11 -25.60 42.79
CA ASP A 290 25.67 -25.80 42.57
C ASP A 290 25.25 -25.36 41.16
N GLU A 291 25.74 -24.21 40.71
CA GLU A 291 25.56 -23.69 39.35
C GLU A 291 25.95 -24.76 38.30
N LEU A 292 27.22 -25.19 38.32
CA LEU A 292 27.73 -26.16 37.35
C LEU A 292 27.04 -27.53 37.48
N THR A 293 26.71 -27.95 38.70
CA THR A 293 25.97 -29.20 38.94
C THR A 293 24.59 -29.16 38.29
N GLY A 294 23.89 -28.02 38.33
CA GLY A 294 22.57 -27.85 37.69
C GLY A 294 22.61 -28.01 36.17
N TYR A 295 23.55 -27.35 35.49
CA TYR A 295 23.67 -27.43 34.02
C TYR A 295 24.18 -28.79 33.55
N VAL A 296 25.18 -29.36 34.22
CA VAL A 296 25.65 -30.72 33.91
C VAL A 296 24.53 -31.73 34.18
N GLY A 297 23.72 -31.52 35.23
CA GLY A 297 22.54 -32.32 35.53
C GLY A 297 21.48 -32.25 34.44
N PHE A 298 21.18 -31.05 33.94
CA PHE A 298 20.29 -30.86 32.79
C PHE A 298 20.82 -31.57 31.53
N ALA A 299 22.08 -31.32 31.15
CA ALA A 299 22.71 -31.96 29.99
C ALA A 299 22.71 -33.48 30.11
N LYS A 300 22.99 -34.01 31.31
CA LYS A 300 22.89 -35.44 31.61
C LYS A 300 21.47 -35.97 31.42
N ASN A 301 20.45 -35.28 31.94
CA ASN A 301 19.07 -35.71 31.84
C ASN A 301 18.60 -35.71 30.37
N VAL A 302 18.97 -34.68 29.60
CA VAL A 302 18.74 -34.61 28.15
C VAL A 302 19.45 -35.77 27.45
N ALA A 303 20.73 -36.00 27.71
CA ALA A 303 21.48 -37.10 27.12
C ALA A 303 20.87 -38.46 27.48
N THR A 304 20.45 -38.66 28.74
CA THR A 304 19.80 -39.91 29.20
C THR A 304 18.48 -40.12 28.48
N LEU A 305 17.70 -39.06 28.30
CA LEU A 305 16.43 -39.12 27.57
C LEU A 305 16.66 -39.46 26.10
N VAL A 306 17.61 -38.78 25.46
CA VAL A 306 18.04 -39.03 24.08
C VAL A 306 18.53 -40.46 23.91
N MET A 307 19.29 -41.03 24.86
CA MET A 307 19.71 -42.45 24.80
C MET A 307 18.55 -43.43 25.01
N LYS A 308 17.60 -43.12 25.90
CA LYS A 308 16.44 -43.95 26.21
C LYS A 308 15.54 -44.15 24.99
N TYR A 309 15.33 -43.09 24.20
CA TYR A 309 14.46 -43.14 23.02
C TYR A 309 15.22 -43.29 21.70
N GLY A 310 16.51 -42.94 21.67
CA GLY A 310 17.29 -42.85 20.44
C GLY A 310 18.04 -44.09 20.00
N GLY A 311 18.08 -45.16 20.79
CA GLY A 311 18.48 -46.50 20.33
C GLY A 311 19.68 -46.50 19.37
N ASP A 312 19.65 -47.26 18.28
CA ASP A 312 20.73 -47.32 17.27
C ASP A 312 20.96 -45.99 16.50
N THR A 313 20.04 -45.03 16.55
CA THR A 313 20.12 -43.73 15.86
C THR A 313 21.20 -42.83 16.48
N MET A 314 21.27 -42.80 17.82
CA MET A 314 22.32 -42.07 18.55
C MET A 314 23.71 -42.66 18.35
N LYS A 315 23.79 -43.95 18.03
CA LYS A 315 25.03 -44.64 17.69
C LYS A 315 25.69 -44.05 16.44
N ASN A 316 24.89 -43.68 15.44
CA ASN A 316 25.36 -43.10 14.17
C ASN A 316 25.72 -41.61 14.32
N ILE A 317 24.95 -40.86 15.13
CA ILE A 317 25.21 -39.44 15.44
C ILE A 317 26.56 -39.25 16.14
N VAL A 318 26.82 -40.09 17.15
CA VAL A 318 27.99 -39.98 18.03
C VAL A 318 29.29 -40.46 17.35
N SER A 319 29.18 -41.30 16.31
CA SER A 319 30.34 -41.89 15.60
C SER A 319 30.71 -41.19 14.28
N SER A 320 29.79 -40.45 13.64
CA SER A 320 30.03 -39.94 12.27
C SER A 320 30.44 -38.47 12.19
N GLY A 321 30.15 -37.63 13.20
CA GLY A 321 30.47 -36.20 13.18
C GLY A 321 29.92 -35.44 11.96
N ASN A 322 28.91 -35.99 11.28
CA ASN A 322 28.44 -35.58 9.97
C ASN A 322 27.17 -34.70 10.07
N ASP A 323 26.90 -33.89 9.05
CA ASP A 323 25.74 -32.99 9.01
C ASP A 323 24.38 -33.72 9.09
N GLU A 324 24.34 -35.04 8.80
CA GLU A 324 23.17 -35.92 8.97
C GLU A 324 22.81 -36.18 10.45
N ALA A 325 23.70 -35.85 11.39
CA ALA A 325 23.48 -36.07 12.82
C ALA A 325 22.28 -35.27 13.36
N MET A 326 22.08 -34.05 12.85
CA MET A 326 20.93 -33.24 13.24
C MET A 326 19.63 -33.85 12.69
N ASN A 327 19.62 -34.32 11.44
CA ASN A 327 18.45 -34.97 10.84
C ASN A 327 18.04 -36.25 11.59
N GLU A 328 19.01 -37.04 12.03
CA GLU A 328 18.76 -38.23 12.85
C GLU A 328 18.32 -37.88 14.30
N ALA A 329 18.81 -36.77 14.86
CA ALA A 329 18.37 -36.28 16.17
C ALA A 329 16.93 -35.73 16.12
N VAL A 330 16.55 -35.11 15.01
CA VAL A 330 15.20 -34.59 14.75
C VAL A 330 14.18 -35.74 14.76
N LYS A 331 14.50 -36.93 14.22
CA LYS A 331 13.61 -38.11 14.28
C LYS A 331 13.23 -38.55 15.71
N LEU A 332 13.99 -38.18 16.74
CA LEU A 332 13.62 -38.47 18.13
C LEU A 332 12.37 -37.70 18.58
N PHE A 333 12.17 -36.51 18.01
CA PHE A 333 11.00 -35.67 18.28
C PHE A 333 9.73 -36.17 17.56
N GLU A 334 9.79 -37.22 16.74
CA GLU A 334 8.60 -37.93 16.25
C GLU A 334 7.98 -38.83 17.34
N ASN A 335 8.72 -39.09 18.43
CA ASN A 335 8.24 -39.93 19.53
C ASN A 335 7.49 -39.11 20.58
N GLU A 336 6.17 -39.33 20.72
CA GLU A 336 5.31 -38.62 21.68
C GLU A 336 5.80 -38.72 23.14
N ASP A 337 6.32 -39.88 23.55
CA ASP A 337 6.80 -40.09 24.91
C ASP A 337 8.11 -39.34 25.17
N PHE A 338 9.01 -39.30 24.19
CA PHE A 338 10.22 -38.46 24.24
C PHE A 338 9.85 -36.99 24.41
N ASN A 339 8.89 -36.50 23.61
CA ASN A 339 8.48 -35.10 23.64
C ASN A 339 7.90 -34.69 24.99
N ARG A 340 7.01 -35.52 25.54
CA ARG A 340 6.42 -35.27 26.86
C ARG A 340 7.47 -35.22 27.96
N GLU A 341 8.41 -36.16 27.97
CA GLU A 341 9.48 -36.18 28.97
C GLU A 341 10.49 -35.04 28.78
N PHE A 342 10.82 -34.67 27.54
CA PHE A 342 11.73 -33.56 27.24
C PHE A 342 11.12 -32.21 27.62
N ARG A 343 9.82 -32.00 27.33
CA ARG A 343 9.06 -30.83 27.77
C ARG A 343 9.10 -30.67 29.29
N LEU A 344 8.89 -31.77 30.02
CA LEU A 344 8.99 -31.77 31.49
C LEU A 344 10.41 -31.47 31.99
N LEU A 345 11.46 -31.87 31.26
CA LEU A 345 12.84 -31.50 31.60
C LEU A 345 13.05 -29.99 31.46
N ILE A 346 12.56 -29.37 30.39
CA ILE A 346 12.64 -27.90 30.19
C ILE A 346 11.80 -27.18 31.27
N GLU A 347 10.60 -27.67 31.56
CA GLU A 347 9.70 -27.08 32.55
C GLU A 347 10.25 -27.16 33.98
N ASN A 348 10.94 -28.25 34.34
CA ASN A 348 11.56 -28.40 35.66
C ASN A 348 12.96 -27.80 35.76
N PHE A 349 13.54 -27.33 34.64
CA PHE A 349 14.85 -26.70 34.67
C PHE A 349 14.74 -25.25 35.14
N ASP A 350 15.32 -24.96 36.29
CA ASP A 350 15.50 -23.59 36.76
C ASP A 350 16.92 -23.13 36.41
N ALA A 351 17.00 -22.23 35.43
CA ALA A 351 18.26 -21.61 35.03
C ALA A 351 18.89 -20.92 36.23
N LYS A 352 20.17 -21.19 36.46
CA LYS A 352 20.89 -20.68 37.63
C LYS A 352 21.43 -19.27 37.36
N THR A 353 21.51 -18.45 38.41
CA THR A 353 21.70 -16.99 38.31
C THR A 353 22.97 -16.60 37.58
N PHE A 354 24.09 -17.31 37.80
CA PHE A 354 25.38 -16.91 37.22
C PHE A 354 25.42 -17.08 35.70
N ILE A 355 25.01 -18.24 35.18
CA ILE A 355 25.09 -18.51 33.73
C ILE A 355 24.00 -17.76 32.96
N SER A 356 22.78 -17.67 33.49
CA SER A 356 21.72 -16.89 32.85
C SER A 356 22.05 -15.39 32.82
N GLY A 357 22.53 -14.85 33.93
CA GLY A 357 23.00 -13.47 34.02
C GLY A 357 24.20 -13.20 33.11
N PHE A 358 25.16 -14.13 33.04
CA PHE A 358 26.32 -13.99 32.15
C PHE A 358 25.90 -13.92 30.67
N ALA A 359 24.94 -14.75 30.26
CA ALA A 359 24.40 -14.72 28.89
C ALA A 359 23.64 -13.42 28.59
N LEU A 360 22.87 -12.88 29.54
CA LEU A 360 22.17 -11.60 29.38
C LEU A 360 23.15 -10.43 29.32
N SER A 361 24.14 -10.40 30.21
CA SER A 361 25.22 -9.42 30.21
C SER A 361 26.06 -9.49 28.93
N PHE A 362 26.20 -10.69 28.35
CA PHE A 362 26.82 -10.86 27.03
C PHE A 362 26.04 -10.13 25.94
N ILE A 363 24.71 -10.30 25.90
CA ILE A 363 23.84 -9.63 24.94
C ILE A 363 23.91 -8.11 25.12
N ASP A 364 23.79 -7.62 26.36
CA ASP A 364 23.84 -6.19 26.66
C ASP A 364 25.17 -5.56 26.20
N SER A 365 26.28 -6.25 26.45
CA SER A 365 27.60 -5.78 26.01
C SER A 365 27.78 -5.80 24.49
N VAL A 366 27.27 -6.82 23.80
CA VAL A 366 27.25 -6.86 22.32
C VAL A 366 26.45 -5.69 21.77
N VAL A 367 25.29 -5.38 22.36
CA VAL A 367 24.47 -4.22 21.99
C VAL A 367 25.22 -2.91 22.24
N GLU A 368 25.85 -2.74 23.40
CA GLU A 368 26.58 -1.51 23.75
C GLU A 368 27.73 -1.23 22.77
N ASN A 369 28.43 -2.30 22.37
CA ASN A 369 29.61 -2.25 21.52
C ASN A 369 29.35 -2.65 20.07
N ILE A 370 28.09 -2.69 19.63
CA ILE A 370 27.73 -3.23 18.31
C ILE A 370 28.54 -2.60 17.17
N ASP A 371 28.84 -1.30 17.28
CA ASP A 371 29.65 -0.50 16.33
C ASP A 371 31.13 -0.92 16.24
N GLN A 372 31.63 -1.68 17.22
CA GLN A 372 33.03 -2.07 17.37
C GLN A 372 33.22 -3.59 17.27
N THR A 373 32.13 -4.35 17.19
CA THR A 373 32.17 -5.81 17.11
C THR A 373 32.22 -6.26 15.65
N SER A 374 32.91 -7.38 15.38
CA SER A 374 32.88 -8.01 14.05
C SER A 374 31.49 -8.54 13.63
N ILE A 375 30.48 -8.42 14.52
CA ILE A 375 29.09 -8.80 14.25
C ILE A 375 28.43 -7.78 13.30
N SER A 376 28.81 -6.50 13.37
CA SER A 376 28.29 -5.46 12.47
C SER A 376 28.90 -5.49 11.07
N ASP A 377 30.04 -6.17 10.87
CA ASP A 377 30.78 -6.19 9.60
C ASP A 377 29.98 -6.79 8.43
N GLY A 378 28.89 -7.51 8.71
CA GLY A 378 27.95 -8.06 7.72
C GLY A 378 26.56 -7.42 7.69
N MET A 379 26.32 -6.35 8.47
CA MET A 379 25.02 -5.69 8.58
C MET A 379 25.09 -4.29 7.98
N ASP A 380 24.02 -3.85 7.29
CA ASP A 380 23.92 -2.47 6.83
C ASP A 380 23.66 -1.50 8.01
N GLU A 381 23.91 -0.21 7.78
CA GLU A 381 23.79 0.84 8.79
C GLU A 381 22.38 0.95 9.38
N ASN A 382 21.32 0.71 8.59
CA ASN A 382 19.95 0.75 9.09
C ASN A 382 19.67 -0.42 10.03
N THR A 383 20.12 -1.62 9.68
CA THR A 383 20.03 -2.80 10.57
C THR A 383 20.72 -2.54 11.91
N VAL A 384 21.93 -1.99 11.87
CA VAL A 384 22.68 -1.64 13.09
C VAL A 384 21.95 -0.57 13.92
N ASN A 385 21.40 0.47 13.28
CA ASN A 385 20.66 1.53 13.98
C ASN A 385 19.33 1.03 14.56
N MET A 386 18.61 0.13 13.89
CA MET A 386 17.42 -0.52 14.44
C MET A 386 17.73 -1.34 15.70
N ILE A 387 18.83 -2.09 15.70
CA ILE A 387 19.29 -2.83 16.89
C ILE A 387 19.61 -1.86 18.04
N LYS A 388 20.25 -0.72 17.76
CA LYS A 388 20.50 0.32 18.77
C LYS A 388 19.20 0.92 19.31
N ILE A 389 18.20 1.19 18.46
CA ILE A 389 16.89 1.72 18.90
C ILE A 389 16.19 0.72 19.82
N LEU A 390 16.26 -0.57 19.49
CA LEU A 390 15.65 -1.63 20.29
C LEU A 390 16.31 -1.80 21.66
N PHE A 391 17.63 -1.70 21.76
CA PHE A 391 18.36 -2.19 22.94
C PHE A 391 19.34 -1.19 23.60
N LYS A 392 19.75 -0.10 22.93
CA LYS A 392 20.77 0.83 23.46
C LYS A 392 20.13 2.10 24.06
N PRO A 393 20.07 2.25 25.40
CA PRO A 393 19.27 3.29 26.06
C PRO A 393 19.81 4.72 25.89
N ASP A 394 21.09 4.85 25.55
CA ASP A 394 21.77 6.14 25.34
C ASP A 394 21.92 6.47 23.85
N TYR A 395 21.26 5.71 22.97
CA TYR A 395 21.21 5.99 21.53
C TYR A 395 19.99 6.85 21.19
N TYR A 396 20.28 8.00 20.57
CA TYR A 396 19.30 8.97 20.09
C TYR A 396 19.52 9.15 18.58
N SER A 397 18.48 8.96 17.79
CA SER A 397 18.53 9.17 16.35
C SER A 397 18.02 10.57 15.97
N ASP A 398 18.71 11.26 15.07
CA ASP A 398 18.24 12.50 14.45
C ASP A 398 17.00 12.29 13.57
N LYS A 399 16.73 11.05 13.17
CA LYS A 399 15.54 10.64 12.41
C LYS A 399 14.32 10.40 13.28
N ILE A 400 14.42 10.48 14.62
CA ILE A 400 13.30 10.31 15.54
C ILE A 400 13.05 11.65 16.26
N PRO A 401 11.98 12.40 15.93
CA PRO A 401 11.74 13.71 16.54
C PRO A 401 11.60 13.67 18.07
N SER A 402 11.03 12.60 18.63
CA SER A 402 10.87 12.42 20.07
C SER A 402 12.20 12.22 20.81
N ASP A 403 13.25 11.73 20.14
CA ASP A 403 14.57 11.54 20.74
C ASP A 403 15.24 12.88 21.08
N ALA A 404 15.07 13.90 20.24
CA ALA A 404 15.56 15.25 20.52
C ALA A 404 14.89 15.85 21.77
N ALA A 405 13.59 15.60 21.96
CA ALA A 405 12.86 16.02 23.16
C ALA A 405 13.35 15.27 24.42
N LEU A 406 13.63 13.97 24.32
CA LEU A 406 14.18 13.18 25.42
C LEU A 406 15.59 13.64 25.81
N LEU A 407 16.45 13.91 24.82
CA LEU A 407 17.80 14.44 25.00
C LEU A 407 17.77 15.79 25.73
N ALA A 408 16.85 16.69 25.34
CA ALA A 408 16.71 18.01 25.96
C ALA A 408 16.29 17.95 27.44
N VAL A 409 15.53 16.93 27.84
CA VAL A 409 15.07 16.70 29.23
C VAL A 409 16.03 15.80 30.02
N GLY A 410 17.10 15.30 29.39
CA GLY A 410 18.10 14.42 30.01
C GLY A 410 17.55 13.05 30.42
N LYS A 411 16.51 12.56 29.72
CA LYS A 411 15.93 11.23 29.96
C LYS A 411 16.51 10.21 28.98
N LYS A 412 16.81 9.00 29.48
CA LYS A 412 17.21 7.86 28.65
C LYS A 412 16.08 7.46 27.71
N ALA A 413 16.44 6.98 26.53
CA ALA A 413 15.47 6.53 25.56
C ALA A 413 14.87 5.16 25.96
N PRO A 414 13.59 4.91 25.69
CA PRO A 414 12.98 3.61 26.00
C PRO A 414 13.61 2.53 25.11
N VAL A 415 13.94 1.39 25.73
CA VAL A 415 14.53 0.20 25.08
C VAL A 415 13.96 -1.06 25.69
N LEU A 416 14.02 -2.16 24.94
CA LEU A 416 13.72 -3.50 25.43
C LEU A 416 14.90 -4.02 26.24
N LYS A 417 14.60 -4.73 27.33
CA LYS A 417 15.63 -5.45 28.08
C LYS A 417 15.81 -6.84 27.48
N ALA A 418 17.04 -7.35 27.41
CA ALA A 418 17.29 -8.72 26.95
C ALA A 418 16.49 -9.76 27.77
N SER A 419 16.30 -9.50 29.07
CA SER A 419 15.50 -10.34 29.97
C SER A 419 13.99 -10.30 29.70
N SER A 420 13.47 -9.30 28.97
CA SER A 420 12.04 -9.17 28.67
C SER A 420 11.64 -9.73 27.30
N LEU A 421 12.61 -10.12 26.45
CA LEU A 421 12.39 -10.62 25.09
C LEU A 421 11.71 -11.99 25.02
N ILE A 422 12.21 -12.96 25.80
CA ILE A 422 11.77 -14.36 25.74
C ILE A 422 11.57 -14.87 27.17
N SER A 423 10.37 -15.35 27.47
CA SER A 423 10.05 -16.04 28.71
C SER A 423 10.19 -17.55 28.57
N LYS A 424 10.34 -18.28 29.69
CA LYS A 424 10.28 -19.76 29.72
C LYS A 424 8.98 -20.29 29.08
N LYS A 425 7.87 -19.54 29.20
CA LYS A 425 6.60 -19.87 28.56
C LYS A 425 6.69 -19.78 27.03
N ASP A 426 7.40 -18.78 26.50
CA ASP A 426 7.60 -18.62 25.06
C ASP A 426 8.47 -19.74 24.49
N ILE A 427 9.50 -20.18 25.23
CA ILE A 427 10.34 -21.33 24.85
C ILE A 427 9.51 -22.62 24.79
N LEU A 428 8.68 -22.87 25.81
CA LEU A 428 7.79 -24.02 25.83
C LEU A 428 6.75 -23.96 24.70
N ALA A 429 6.21 -22.78 24.39
CA ALA A 429 5.30 -22.60 23.26
C ALA A 429 6.00 -22.86 21.92
N ALA A 430 7.23 -22.38 21.73
CA ALA A 430 8.03 -22.64 20.53
C ALA A 430 8.29 -24.14 20.36
N TYR A 431 8.61 -24.81 21.47
CA TYR A 431 8.80 -26.25 21.51
C TYR A 431 7.52 -27.01 21.15
N ASP A 432 6.39 -26.66 21.76
CA ASP A 432 5.08 -27.29 21.50
C ASP A 432 4.71 -27.16 20.01
N VAL A 433 4.98 -25.99 19.42
CA VAL A 433 4.77 -25.69 18.00
C VAL A 433 5.64 -26.55 17.09
N ILE A 434 6.93 -26.68 17.37
CA ILE A 434 7.86 -27.53 16.60
C ILE A 434 7.40 -28.99 16.65
N VAL A 435 7.08 -29.49 17.85
CA VAL A 435 6.62 -30.87 18.05
C VAL A 435 5.31 -31.16 17.33
N GLU A 436 4.33 -30.26 17.43
CA GLU A 436 3.05 -30.40 16.72
C GLU A 436 3.26 -30.45 15.20
N SER A 437 4.18 -29.65 14.68
CA SER A 437 4.51 -29.62 13.24
C SER A 437 5.15 -30.92 12.75
N MET A 438 5.99 -31.53 13.59
CA MET A 438 6.70 -32.77 13.26
C MET A 438 5.83 -34.03 13.35
N ASN A 439 4.80 -34.02 14.20
CA ASN A 439 3.92 -35.18 14.39
C ASN A 439 2.78 -35.25 13.38
N LYS A 440 2.65 -34.27 12.49
CA LYS A 440 1.65 -34.27 11.42
C LYS A 440 2.09 -35.18 10.28
N ALA A 441 1.13 -35.83 9.62
CA ALA A 441 1.42 -36.60 8.41
C ALA A 441 1.63 -35.67 7.20
N PRO A 442 2.35 -36.09 6.14
CA PRO A 442 2.57 -35.26 4.94
C PRO A 442 1.28 -34.74 4.28
N GLU A 443 0.20 -35.51 4.41
CA GLU A 443 -1.15 -35.21 3.94
C GLU A 443 -1.98 -34.31 4.89
N GLU A 444 -1.49 -34.01 6.09
CA GLU A 444 -2.19 -33.21 7.09
C GLU A 444 -1.86 -31.71 7.02
N GLU A 445 -2.86 -30.89 7.32
CA GLU A 445 -2.74 -29.43 7.24
C GLU A 445 -1.77 -28.86 8.29
N GLY A 446 -0.72 -28.18 7.82
CA GLY A 446 0.35 -27.67 8.65
C GLY A 446 1.48 -28.68 8.89
N TYR A 447 1.64 -29.71 8.05
CA TYR A 447 2.87 -30.47 7.99
C TYR A 447 4.03 -29.60 7.49
N ILE A 448 5.18 -29.69 8.15
CA ILE A 448 6.41 -29.05 7.69
C ILE A 448 7.47 -30.15 7.57
N ASP A 449 8.01 -30.35 6.37
CA ASP A 449 9.14 -31.24 6.16
C ASP A 449 10.43 -30.57 6.63
N ILE A 450 10.69 -30.68 7.93
CA ILE A 450 11.90 -30.14 8.59
C ILE A 450 13.16 -30.93 8.18
N ILE A 451 13.01 -32.17 7.68
CA ILE A 451 14.12 -33.10 7.42
C ILE A 451 14.54 -33.11 5.94
N GLY A 452 13.58 -32.99 5.01
CA GLY A 452 13.80 -33.09 3.56
C GLY A 452 14.03 -31.75 2.83
N GLY A 453 14.05 -30.62 3.55
CA GLY A 453 14.46 -29.32 3.04
C GLY A 453 13.46 -28.60 2.12
N LYS A 454 12.30 -29.20 1.81
CA LYS A 454 11.20 -28.52 1.12
C LYS A 454 10.25 -27.92 2.16
N ILE A 455 10.55 -26.68 2.55
CA ILE A 455 9.69 -25.91 3.44
C ILE A 455 8.53 -25.37 2.61
N ASP A 456 7.33 -25.92 2.80
CA ASP A 456 6.12 -25.26 2.35
C ASP A 456 5.93 -23.97 3.15
N THR A 457 6.01 -22.83 2.45
CA THR A 457 5.97 -21.50 3.05
C THR A 457 4.61 -21.26 3.71
N LEU A 458 3.53 -21.77 3.13
CA LEU A 458 2.17 -21.60 3.66
C LEU A 458 1.97 -22.35 4.98
N SER A 459 2.34 -23.62 5.03
CA SER A 459 2.26 -24.44 6.25
C SER A 459 3.11 -23.86 7.38
N THR A 460 4.29 -23.34 7.04
CA THR A 460 5.16 -22.63 7.99
C THR A 460 4.50 -21.38 8.56
N LEU A 461 3.90 -20.55 7.69
CA LEU A 461 3.22 -19.32 8.13
C LEU A 461 2.00 -19.61 9.01
N LYS A 462 1.20 -20.65 8.71
CA LYS A 462 0.06 -21.05 9.54
C LYS A 462 0.44 -21.44 10.96
N ILE A 463 1.65 -21.95 11.14
CA ILE A 463 2.18 -22.38 12.43
C ILE A 463 2.85 -21.21 13.15
N MET A 464 3.62 -20.40 12.43
CA MET A 464 4.37 -19.28 13.01
C MET A 464 3.50 -18.09 13.39
N VAL A 465 2.46 -17.75 12.63
CA VAL A 465 1.60 -16.58 12.94
C VAL A 465 0.91 -16.71 14.30
N PRO A 466 0.25 -17.84 14.65
CA PRO A 466 -0.30 -18.03 16.00
C PRO A 466 0.76 -18.03 17.10
N PHE A 467 1.94 -18.61 16.84
CA PHE A 467 3.05 -18.60 17.78
C PHE A 467 3.53 -17.18 18.09
N VAL A 468 3.84 -16.41 17.05
CA VAL A 468 4.30 -15.02 17.17
C VAL A 468 3.26 -14.16 17.90
N SER A 469 1.98 -14.32 17.59
CA SER A 469 0.88 -13.60 18.26
C SER A 469 0.78 -13.87 19.77
N ASN A 470 1.21 -15.06 20.20
CA ASN A 470 1.20 -15.48 21.60
C ASN A 470 2.51 -15.20 22.36
N LEU A 471 3.54 -14.65 21.71
CA LEU A 471 4.78 -14.30 22.38
C LEU A 471 4.51 -13.29 23.50
N SER A 472 5.16 -13.51 24.64
CA SER A 472 4.99 -12.65 25.82
C SER A 472 5.37 -11.19 25.57
N ILE A 473 6.26 -10.92 24.60
CA ILE A 473 6.64 -9.57 24.19
C ILE A 473 5.48 -8.78 23.56
N LEU A 474 4.53 -9.47 22.92
CA LEU A 474 3.31 -8.85 22.37
C LEU A 474 2.15 -8.87 23.38
N SER A 475 2.39 -9.27 24.63
CA SER A 475 1.36 -9.23 25.68
C SER A 475 0.98 -7.79 26.04
N THR A 476 -0.31 -7.55 26.27
CA THR A 476 -0.81 -6.23 26.69
C THR A 476 -0.29 -5.84 28.07
N GLU A 477 0.14 -6.81 28.89
CA GLU A 477 0.79 -6.58 30.18
C GLU A 477 2.14 -5.87 30.03
N LYS A 478 2.85 -6.09 28.92
CA LYS A 478 4.14 -5.45 28.60
C LYS A 478 4.00 -4.20 27.71
N ALA A 479 2.80 -3.80 27.31
CA ALA A 479 2.56 -2.68 26.40
C ALA A 479 3.26 -1.37 26.86
N SER A 480 3.24 -1.08 28.16
CA SER A 480 3.91 0.11 28.71
C SER A 480 5.44 0.14 28.55
N GLU A 481 6.08 -1.03 28.40
CA GLU A 481 7.52 -1.18 28.12
C GLU A 481 7.79 -1.23 26.61
N VAL A 482 6.95 -1.95 25.87
CA VAL A 482 7.19 -2.32 24.46
C VAL A 482 6.69 -1.26 23.48
N ASP A 483 5.49 -0.70 23.68
CA ASP A 483 4.87 0.24 22.74
C ASP A 483 5.75 1.47 22.47
N PRO A 484 6.40 2.12 23.47
CA PRO A 484 7.28 3.27 23.21
C PRO A 484 8.52 2.91 22.37
N VAL A 485 9.01 1.67 22.46
CA VAL A 485 10.16 1.21 21.67
C VAL A 485 9.74 0.93 20.24
N LEU A 486 8.58 0.28 20.04
CA LEU A 486 8.01 0.04 18.70
C LEU A 486 7.66 1.35 18.00
N GLU A 487 7.15 2.35 18.72
CA GLU A 487 6.90 3.69 18.19
C GLU A 487 8.19 4.35 17.67
N ARG A 488 9.27 4.27 18.45
CA ARG A 488 10.59 4.79 18.03
C ARG A 488 11.12 4.04 16.82
N LEU A 489 11.03 2.71 16.84
CA LEU A 489 11.49 1.87 15.72
C LEU A 489 10.73 2.20 14.45
N TYR A 490 9.40 2.25 14.52
CA TYR A 490 8.58 2.58 13.37
C TYR A 490 8.83 4.00 12.87
N THR A 491 8.94 4.99 13.76
CA THR A 491 9.25 6.38 13.35
C THR A 491 10.61 6.47 12.64
N TYR A 492 11.59 5.69 13.07
CA TYR A 492 12.86 5.58 12.37
C TYR A 492 12.68 4.98 10.96
N VAL A 493 11.97 3.85 10.86
CA VAL A 493 11.68 3.20 9.57
C VAL A 493 10.87 4.11 8.65
N GLU A 494 9.90 4.84 9.18
CA GLU A 494 9.09 5.80 8.45
C GLU A 494 9.96 6.91 7.82
N ASN A 495 10.86 7.49 8.62
CA ASN A 495 11.72 8.60 8.20
C ASN A 495 12.98 8.16 7.41
N THR A 496 13.21 6.87 7.23
CA THR A 496 14.39 6.33 6.51
C THR A 496 14.03 5.46 5.31
N VAL A 497 13.00 4.62 5.45
CA VAL A 497 12.57 3.64 4.43
C VAL A 497 11.26 4.06 3.76
N LEU A 498 10.29 4.57 4.53
CA LEU A 498 8.98 4.96 3.98
C LEU A 498 8.92 6.44 3.55
N THR A 499 10.07 7.07 3.35
CA THR A 499 10.17 8.44 2.86
C THR A 499 10.68 8.47 1.43
N ASP A 500 9.90 9.05 0.53
CA ASP A 500 10.34 9.39 -0.82
C ASP A 500 10.52 10.91 -0.93
N VAL A 501 11.76 11.33 -1.19
CA VAL A 501 12.15 12.76 -1.28
C VAL A 501 11.63 13.39 -2.59
N ASN A 502 11.29 12.57 -3.58
CA ASN A 502 10.81 13.00 -4.89
C ASN A 502 9.29 12.83 -5.06
N ALA A 503 8.56 12.61 -3.96
CA ALA A 503 7.09 12.46 -4.00
C ALA A 503 6.40 13.78 -4.38
N GLU A 504 6.28 14.05 -5.69
CA GLU A 504 5.62 15.23 -6.22
C GLU A 504 4.12 15.25 -5.87
N GLY A 505 3.66 16.37 -5.31
CA GLY A 505 2.26 16.56 -4.88
C GLY A 505 1.90 15.92 -3.54
N TYR A 506 2.83 15.25 -2.85
CA TYR A 506 2.58 14.70 -1.53
C TYR A 506 2.47 15.80 -0.46
N VAL A 507 1.39 15.79 0.30
CA VAL A 507 1.19 16.62 1.49
C VAL A 507 1.09 15.70 2.69
N SER A 508 2.00 15.88 3.66
CA SER A 508 2.02 15.07 4.87
C SER A 508 0.73 15.28 5.67
N PRO A 509 -0.02 14.21 5.98
CA PRO A 509 -1.26 14.34 6.72
C PRO A 509 -1.01 14.57 8.21
N ASP A 510 -1.43 15.73 8.72
CA ASP A 510 -1.24 16.13 10.13
C ASP A 510 -1.95 15.19 11.15
N TYR A 511 -2.96 14.44 10.72
CA TYR A 511 -3.84 13.68 11.62
C TYR A 511 -3.24 12.39 12.22
N TYR A 512 -2.19 11.81 11.63
CA TYR A 512 -1.57 10.60 12.16
C TYR A 512 -0.48 10.86 13.21
N TYR A 513 0.03 12.08 13.31
CA TYR A 513 1.14 12.43 14.20
C TYR A 513 0.71 12.70 15.65
N ASP A 514 -0.56 13.06 15.86
CA ASP A 514 -1.12 13.35 17.18
C ASP A 514 -1.86 12.17 17.84
N GLU A 515 -2.13 11.10 17.09
CA GLU A 515 -2.87 9.94 17.60
C GLU A 515 -1.94 8.86 18.21
N LYS A 516 -2.16 8.53 19.48
CA LYS A 516 -1.42 7.46 20.16
C LYS A 516 -1.81 6.08 19.60
N ILE A 517 -0.83 5.33 19.11
CA ILE A 517 -0.98 3.95 18.63
C ILE A 517 -0.65 2.96 19.75
N GLU A 518 -1.55 2.00 20.01
CA GLU A 518 -1.30 0.87 20.92
C GLU A 518 -0.65 -0.29 20.15
N TRP A 519 0.67 -0.20 19.94
CA TRP A 519 1.45 -1.05 19.04
C TRP A 519 1.27 -2.55 19.28
N THR A 520 1.37 -3.00 20.53
CA THR A 520 1.20 -4.42 20.88
C THR A 520 -0.19 -4.96 20.54
N SER A 521 -1.24 -4.15 20.68
CA SER A 521 -2.62 -4.51 20.30
C SER A 521 -2.83 -4.48 18.79
N GLU A 522 -2.31 -3.46 18.11
CA GLU A 522 -2.36 -3.33 16.64
C GLU A 522 -1.64 -4.51 15.95
N LEU A 523 -0.43 -4.85 16.36
CA LEU A 523 0.32 -5.98 15.81
C LEU A 523 -0.41 -7.31 16.00
N LYS A 524 -1.07 -7.52 17.14
CA LYS A 524 -1.90 -8.70 17.37
C LYS A 524 -3.10 -8.77 16.45
N THR A 525 -3.78 -7.65 16.23
CA THR A 525 -4.89 -7.56 15.28
C THR A 525 -4.41 -7.87 13.86
N LEU A 526 -3.28 -7.29 13.44
CA LEU A 526 -2.70 -7.53 12.10
C LEU A 526 -2.20 -8.96 11.91
N LEU A 527 -1.64 -9.60 12.95
CA LEU A 527 -1.32 -11.02 12.93
C LEU A 527 -2.59 -11.89 12.83
N GLY A 528 -3.68 -11.47 13.47
CA GLY A 528 -5.00 -12.08 13.30
C GLY A 528 -5.52 -11.99 11.86
N VAL A 529 -5.37 -10.81 11.23
CA VAL A 529 -5.68 -10.58 9.81
C VAL A 529 -4.84 -11.50 8.91
N ALA A 530 -3.53 -11.59 9.16
CA ALA A 530 -2.65 -12.51 8.42
C ALA A 530 -3.11 -13.97 8.57
N GLY A 531 -3.51 -14.38 9.77
CA GLY A 531 -4.07 -15.71 10.01
C GLY A 531 -5.36 -15.98 9.22
N ASP A 532 -6.29 -15.01 9.20
CA ASP A 532 -7.52 -15.12 8.41
C ASP A 532 -7.22 -15.17 6.89
N ALA A 533 -6.28 -14.37 6.39
CA ALA A 533 -5.86 -14.39 5.00
C ALA A 533 -5.22 -15.72 4.58
N LEU A 534 -4.32 -16.28 5.42
CA LEU A 534 -3.72 -17.59 5.18
C LEU A 534 -4.75 -18.73 5.17
N ASN A 535 -5.79 -18.62 5.99
CA ASN A 535 -6.89 -19.58 6.01
C ASN A 535 -7.75 -19.51 4.74
N ILE A 536 -8.04 -18.30 4.25
CA ILE A 536 -8.72 -18.12 2.95
C ILE A 536 -7.87 -18.74 1.85
N TYR A 537 -6.58 -18.35 1.74
CA TYR A 537 -5.67 -18.87 0.72
C TYR A 537 -5.64 -20.40 0.70
N ALA A 538 -5.56 -21.04 1.87
CA ALA A 538 -5.51 -22.49 1.95
C ALA A 538 -6.82 -23.20 1.57
N THR A 539 -7.98 -22.57 1.80
CA THR A 539 -9.25 -23.14 1.31
C THR A 539 -9.31 -23.09 -0.21
N VAL A 540 -8.84 -21.99 -0.81
CA VAL A 540 -8.90 -21.77 -2.25
C VAL A 540 -7.85 -22.61 -3.01
N ALA A 541 -6.64 -22.74 -2.47
CA ALA A 541 -5.58 -23.56 -3.06
C ALA A 541 -5.92 -25.06 -3.09
N LYS A 542 -6.83 -25.54 -2.23
CA LYS A 542 -7.35 -26.92 -2.27
C LYS A 542 -8.39 -27.13 -3.37
N ASP A 543 -9.10 -26.08 -3.78
CA ASP A 543 -10.19 -26.11 -4.76
C ASP A 543 -9.70 -25.83 -6.21
N SER A 544 -8.48 -25.32 -6.40
CA SER A 544 -7.87 -25.19 -7.72
C SER A 544 -7.60 -26.59 -8.33
N PRO A 545 -8.00 -26.86 -9.58
CA PRO A 545 -7.76 -28.14 -10.21
C PRO A 545 -6.25 -28.34 -10.35
N SER A 546 -5.67 -29.15 -9.46
CA SER A 546 -4.38 -29.78 -9.70
C SER A 546 -4.49 -30.46 -11.05
N GLY A 547 -3.72 -30.01 -12.03
CA GLY A 547 -3.70 -30.60 -13.36
C GLY A 547 -3.62 -32.11 -13.24
N ASP A 548 -4.67 -32.79 -13.67
CA ASP A 548 -4.70 -34.23 -13.85
C ASP A 548 -3.50 -34.61 -14.71
N SER A 549 -2.47 -35.16 -14.07
CA SER A 549 -1.56 -36.07 -14.76
C SER A 549 -2.32 -37.38 -14.98
N ASN A 550 -3.38 -37.34 -15.80
CA ASN A 550 -3.92 -38.51 -16.45
C ASN A 550 -2.94 -38.90 -17.55
N GLY A 551 -1.84 -39.53 -17.13
CA GLY A 551 -1.04 -40.37 -17.98
C GLY A 551 -1.80 -41.66 -18.28
N GLU A 552 -2.79 -41.60 -19.17
CA GLU A 552 -3.08 -42.77 -20.00
C GLU A 552 -1.94 -42.90 -21.01
N GLY A 553 -0.88 -43.59 -20.58
CA GLY A 553 0.27 -43.94 -21.39
C GLY A 553 0.60 -45.40 -21.13
N GLU A 554 0.23 -46.23 -22.10
CA GLU A 554 0.35 -47.68 -22.10
C GLU A 554 1.70 -48.20 -21.58
N SER A 555 1.59 -49.30 -20.85
CA SER A 555 2.68 -50.20 -20.49
C SER A 555 3.54 -50.59 -21.70
N ASN A 556 4.85 -50.36 -21.60
CA ASN A 556 5.85 -51.24 -22.22
C ASN A 556 7.03 -51.44 -21.26
N PRO A 557 7.39 -52.69 -20.93
CA PRO A 557 8.61 -53.03 -20.22
C PRO A 557 9.79 -53.13 -21.21
N GLU A 558 11.02 -53.10 -20.67
CA GLU A 558 12.33 -53.20 -21.35
C GLU A 558 12.94 -51.84 -21.75
N ASP A 559 13.88 -51.32 -20.95
CA ASP A 559 15.30 -51.61 -21.15
C ASP A 559 16.14 -51.10 -19.97
N SER A 560 17.37 -51.58 -19.92
CA SER A 560 18.16 -51.86 -18.74
C SER A 560 19.42 -50.97 -18.65
N ALA A 561 19.84 -50.73 -17.40
CA ALA A 561 21.22 -50.53 -16.95
C ALA A 561 22.10 -49.41 -17.58
N LYS A 562 22.45 -48.40 -16.76
CA LYS A 562 23.83 -48.22 -16.23
C LYS A 562 23.96 -47.03 -15.26
N PRO A 563 24.80 -47.14 -14.20
CA PRO A 563 25.12 -46.06 -13.27
C PRO A 563 26.39 -45.30 -13.69
N GLY A 564 26.43 -43.99 -13.46
CA GLY A 564 27.60 -43.14 -13.78
C GLY A 564 27.69 -41.88 -12.92
N LYS A 565 28.65 -41.93 -11.99
CA LYS A 565 29.27 -40.92 -11.07
C LYS A 565 28.98 -39.40 -11.18
N PRO A 566 29.14 -38.68 -10.03
CA PRO A 566 28.96 -37.23 -9.91
C PRO A 566 30.19 -36.46 -10.42
N GLY A 567 29.96 -35.33 -11.06
CA GLY A 567 30.98 -34.37 -11.49
C GLY A 567 30.71 -33.00 -10.89
N ILE A 568 31.63 -32.54 -10.06
CA ILE A 568 31.77 -31.15 -9.61
C ILE A 568 32.23 -30.31 -10.79
N GLY A 569 31.59 -29.16 -11.02
CA GLY A 569 32.00 -28.17 -12.01
C GLY A 569 31.40 -26.81 -11.70
N GLU A 570 32.22 -25.91 -11.14
CA GLU A 570 32.00 -24.47 -11.11
C GLU A 570 31.91 -23.90 -12.53
N ALA A 571 30.92 -23.05 -12.81
CA ALA A 571 30.93 -21.98 -13.80
C ALA A 571 29.64 -21.16 -13.62
N SER A 572 29.75 -19.95 -13.05
CA SER A 572 29.85 -18.68 -13.79
C SER A 572 28.49 -18.13 -14.18
N ALA A 573 28.18 -16.97 -13.59
CA ALA A 573 27.12 -16.08 -14.02
C ALA A 573 27.34 -15.69 -15.50
N GLU A 574 26.36 -15.99 -16.33
CA GLU A 574 26.12 -15.32 -17.60
C GLU A 574 24.61 -15.35 -17.84
N GLY A 575 24.06 -14.18 -18.15
CA GLY A 575 22.64 -13.97 -18.33
C GLY A 575 22.05 -14.92 -19.35
N LYS A 576 20.95 -15.56 -18.95
CA LYS A 576 19.92 -16.02 -19.87
C LYS A 576 18.69 -15.19 -19.60
N GLU A 577 18.33 -14.36 -20.57
CA GLU A 577 16.96 -13.91 -20.78
C GLU A 577 16.04 -15.13 -20.66
N VAL A 578 15.24 -15.15 -19.61
CA VAL A 578 14.09 -16.05 -19.49
C VAL A 578 13.00 -15.35 -20.30
N GLY A 579 12.62 -15.96 -21.41
CA GLY A 579 11.53 -15.47 -22.26
C GLY A 579 10.20 -15.43 -21.52
N ASP A 580 9.34 -14.52 -21.98
CA ASP A 580 8.00 -14.12 -21.52
C ASP A 580 6.94 -15.25 -21.44
N GLY A 581 7.24 -16.41 -20.86
CA GLY A 581 6.32 -17.55 -20.79
C GLY A 581 5.67 -17.85 -19.44
N ASP A 582 6.25 -17.37 -18.32
CA ASP A 582 5.85 -17.80 -16.97
C ASP A 582 5.01 -16.75 -16.19
N GLY A 583 4.96 -15.49 -16.64
CA GLY A 583 4.18 -14.43 -16.00
C GLY A 583 2.66 -14.53 -16.22
N GLU A 584 2.25 -14.98 -17.40
CA GLU A 584 0.83 -15.06 -17.81
C GLU A 584 0.07 -16.18 -17.07
N LYS A 585 0.78 -17.23 -16.66
CA LYS A 585 0.20 -18.37 -15.95
C LYS A 585 -0.02 -18.08 -14.46
N THR A 586 0.87 -17.31 -13.85
CA THR A 586 0.82 -16.97 -12.41
C THR A 586 -0.19 -15.87 -12.09
N SER A 587 -0.43 -14.90 -12.98
CA SER A 587 -1.49 -13.89 -12.78
C SER A 587 -2.88 -14.51 -12.89
N LYS A 588 -3.08 -15.39 -13.87
CA LYS A 588 -4.34 -16.11 -14.09
C LYS A 588 -4.71 -17.00 -12.89
N ASP A 589 -3.74 -17.74 -12.35
CA ASP A 589 -3.94 -18.56 -11.16
C ASP A 589 -4.34 -17.71 -9.94
N ALA A 590 -3.79 -16.50 -9.77
CA ALA A 590 -4.15 -15.60 -8.67
C ALA A 590 -5.55 -15.00 -8.82
N LEU A 591 -5.95 -14.66 -10.03
CA LEU A 591 -7.30 -14.18 -10.34
C LEU A 591 -8.36 -15.27 -10.15
N ASP A 592 -8.09 -16.48 -10.62
CA ASP A 592 -8.97 -17.63 -10.40
C ASP A 592 -9.12 -17.93 -8.89
N MET A 593 -8.05 -17.76 -8.10
CA MET A 593 -8.13 -17.83 -6.64
C MET A 593 -9.04 -16.74 -6.06
N ILE A 594 -8.95 -15.49 -6.52
CA ILE A 594 -9.81 -14.40 -6.05
C ILE A 594 -11.27 -14.68 -6.42
N VAL A 595 -11.55 -15.13 -7.65
CA VAL A 595 -12.90 -15.51 -8.11
C VAL A 595 -13.50 -16.57 -7.18
N ASN A 596 -12.72 -17.60 -6.86
CA ASN A 596 -13.16 -18.71 -6.01
C ASN A 596 -13.51 -18.27 -4.57
N ILE A 597 -12.92 -17.19 -4.05
CA ILE A 597 -13.28 -16.64 -2.72
C ILE A 597 -14.71 -16.11 -2.72
N PHE A 598 -15.13 -15.47 -3.82
CA PHE A 598 -16.39 -14.75 -3.94
C PHE A 598 -17.48 -15.53 -4.70
N ASP A 599 -17.18 -16.73 -5.21
CA ASP A 599 -18.17 -17.60 -5.83
C ASP A 599 -19.16 -18.15 -4.79
N ALA A 600 -20.42 -17.73 -4.90
CA ALA A 600 -21.52 -18.18 -4.05
C ALA A 600 -21.79 -19.70 -4.14
N LYS A 601 -21.26 -20.39 -5.17
CA LYS A 601 -21.34 -21.85 -5.33
C LYS A 601 -20.25 -22.60 -4.56
N ASN A 602 -19.21 -21.92 -4.08
CA ASN A 602 -18.14 -22.56 -3.30
C ASN A 602 -18.67 -23.00 -1.92
N GLU A 603 -18.36 -24.23 -1.50
CA GLU A 603 -18.79 -24.79 -0.21
C GLU A 603 -18.27 -23.99 1.00
N ASN A 604 -17.12 -23.33 0.84
CA ASN A 604 -16.49 -22.48 1.83
C ASN A 604 -16.92 -21.00 1.75
N TYR A 605 -17.81 -20.62 0.82
CA TYR A 605 -18.19 -19.22 0.56
C TYR A 605 -18.58 -18.46 1.84
N THR A 606 -19.49 -18.99 2.66
CA THR A 606 -19.95 -18.31 3.88
C THR A 606 -18.80 -18.10 4.89
N ALA A 607 -17.92 -19.08 5.02
CA ALA A 607 -16.77 -19.01 5.92
C ALA A 607 -15.71 -18.02 5.42
N ASN A 608 -15.43 -18.03 4.11
CA ASN A 608 -14.49 -17.12 3.47
C ASN A 608 -15.01 -15.68 3.52
N MET A 609 -16.28 -15.45 3.23
CA MET A 609 -16.90 -14.12 3.36
C MET A 609 -16.85 -13.57 4.78
N THR A 610 -17.08 -14.42 5.79
CA THR A 610 -16.95 -14.01 7.20
C THR A 610 -15.51 -13.60 7.53
N ARG A 611 -14.50 -14.32 7.01
CA ARG A 611 -13.08 -13.96 7.19
C ARG A 611 -12.72 -12.67 6.46
N VAL A 612 -13.17 -12.51 5.21
CA VAL A 612 -13.00 -11.27 4.44
C VAL A 612 -13.57 -10.08 5.20
N ASP A 613 -14.79 -10.20 5.74
CA ASP A 613 -15.41 -9.11 6.51
C ASP A 613 -14.60 -8.75 7.76
N ARG A 614 -14.05 -9.76 8.48
CA ARG A 614 -13.14 -9.51 9.62
C ARG A 614 -11.84 -8.85 9.20
N ILE A 615 -11.27 -9.22 8.06
CA ILE A 615 -10.08 -8.60 7.49
C ILE A 615 -10.37 -7.13 7.18
N CYS A 616 -11.46 -6.84 6.47
CA CYS A 616 -11.88 -5.48 6.13
C CYS A 616 -12.11 -4.63 7.38
N ASP A 617 -12.84 -5.15 8.37
CA ASP A 617 -13.13 -4.45 9.62
C ASP A 617 -11.87 -4.18 10.45
N SER A 618 -10.89 -5.08 10.42
CA SER A 618 -9.65 -4.95 11.19
C SER A 618 -8.68 -3.99 10.53
N LEU A 619 -8.49 -4.11 9.21
CA LEU A 619 -7.61 -3.22 8.44
C LEU A 619 -8.14 -1.78 8.43
N SER A 620 -9.45 -1.59 8.25
CA SER A 620 -10.07 -0.27 8.26
C SER A 620 -9.98 0.46 9.60
N LYS A 621 -9.79 -0.24 10.71
CA LYS A 621 -9.60 0.36 12.04
C LYS A 621 -8.13 0.56 12.42
N SER A 622 -7.21 -0.06 11.66
CA SER A 622 -5.78 -0.05 11.97
C SER A 622 -5.16 1.32 11.71
N LYS A 623 -4.73 1.97 12.78
CA LYS A 623 -3.99 3.24 12.69
C LYS A 623 -2.60 3.05 12.12
N LEU A 624 -2.00 1.89 12.40
CA LEU A 624 -0.66 1.56 11.92
C LEU A 624 -0.63 1.44 10.38
N ILE A 625 -1.57 0.67 9.81
CA ILE A 625 -1.68 0.56 8.34
C ILE A 625 -2.07 1.91 7.74
N GLY A 626 -3.00 2.63 8.36
CA GLY A 626 -3.38 3.97 7.90
C GLY A 626 -2.20 4.94 7.82
N ARG A 627 -1.37 4.99 8.86
CA ARG A 627 -0.13 5.78 8.90
C ARG A 627 0.88 5.32 7.85
N ALA A 628 1.07 4.00 7.69
CA ALA A 628 1.99 3.46 6.69
C ALA A 628 1.59 3.81 5.25
N LEU A 629 0.31 3.64 4.90
CA LEU A 629 -0.22 3.99 3.58
C LEU A 629 -0.18 5.50 3.30
N SER A 630 -0.22 6.31 4.35
CA SER A 630 -0.12 7.76 4.26
C SER A 630 1.31 8.29 4.14
N SER A 631 2.32 7.41 4.14
CA SER A 631 3.73 7.79 3.96
C SER A 631 4.01 8.25 2.51
N SER A 632 5.01 9.11 2.32
CA SER A 632 5.35 9.62 0.98
C SER A 632 5.81 8.51 0.03
N TYR A 633 6.50 7.48 0.53
CA TYR A 633 6.87 6.33 -0.28
C TYR A 633 5.63 5.56 -0.76
N MET A 634 4.69 5.22 0.14
CA MET A 634 3.49 4.49 -0.24
C MET A 634 2.60 5.31 -1.17
N TYR A 635 2.51 6.62 -0.95
CA TYR A 635 1.87 7.55 -1.87
C TYR A 635 2.47 7.45 -3.28
N SER A 636 3.80 7.52 -3.42
CA SER A 636 4.47 7.36 -4.72
C SER A 636 4.20 5.99 -5.34
N GLN A 637 4.31 4.90 -4.56
CA GLN A 637 4.07 3.54 -5.08
C GLN A 637 2.63 3.34 -5.54
N ILE A 638 1.64 3.81 -4.78
CA ILE A 638 0.23 3.74 -5.16
C ILE A 638 -0.01 4.58 -6.41
N LYS A 639 0.50 5.83 -6.43
CA LYS A 639 0.37 6.70 -7.61
C LYS A 639 0.98 6.05 -8.84
N THR A 640 2.21 5.54 -8.77
CA THR A 640 2.87 4.86 -9.90
C THR A 640 2.11 3.62 -10.35
N ALA A 641 1.65 2.77 -9.42
CA ALA A 641 0.89 1.58 -9.75
C ALA A 641 -0.42 1.93 -10.45
N LEU A 642 -1.19 2.90 -9.94
CA LEU A 642 -2.46 3.29 -10.55
C LEU A 642 -2.27 4.10 -11.84
N SER A 643 -1.22 4.92 -11.93
CA SER A 643 -0.87 5.65 -13.17
C SER A 643 -0.41 4.72 -14.29
N SER A 644 0.06 3.51 -13.96
CA SER A 644 0.37 2.46 -14.95
C SER A 644 -0.89 1.82 -15.55
N VAL A 645 -2.03 1.94 -14.86
CA VAL A 645 -3.33 1.45 -15.33
C VAL A 645 -4.05 2.54 -16.12
N ALA A 646 -4.02 3.79 -15.65
CA ALA A 646 -4.59 4.95 -16.32
C ALA A 646 -3.60 6.12 -16.27
N SER A 647 -3.12 6.58 -17.43
CA SER A 647 -2.04 7.56 -17.52
C SER A 647 -2.42 8.93 -16.95
N SER A 648 -3.71 9.28 -17.04
CA SER A 648 -4.30 10.51 -16.51
C SER A 648 -4.62 10.43 -15.01
N PHE A 649 -4.19 9.38 -14.30
CA PHE A 649 -4.52 9.20 -12.89
C PHE A 649 -4.00 10.31 -11.99
N ASP A 650 -4.93 11.01 -11.33
CA ASP A 650 -4.63 12.00 -10.31
C ASP A 650 -4.88 11.43 -8.90
N MET A 651 -3.88 11.57 -8.04
CA MET A 651 -3.99 11.07 -6.67
C MET A 651 -4.95 11.98 -5.86
N PRO A 652 -6.01 11.43 -5.24
CA PRO A 652 -6.94 12.25 -4.46
C PRO A 652 -6.27 12.94 -3.27
N GLU A 653 -6.69 14.15 -2.95
CA GLU A 653 -6.20 14.87 -1.76
C GLU A 653 -6.82 14.34 -0.46
N ASN A 654 -6.06 14.45 0.63
CA ASN A 654 -6.51 14.15 2.01
C ASN A 654 -7.17 12.76 2.13
N VAL A 655 -6.51 11.73 1.61
CA VAL A 655 -6.95 10.34 1.75
C VAL A 655 -6.68 9.87 3.18
N ARG A 656 -7.75 9.70 3.96
CA ARG A 656 -7.67 9.04 5.27
C ARG A 656 -7.96 7.56 5.09
N TYR A 657 -6.96 6.73 5.36
CA TYR A 657 -7.05 5.29 5.14
C TYR A 657 -7.83 4.54 6.24
N ASP A 658 -7.81 5.03 7.47
CA ASP A 658 -8.59 4.45 8.58
C ASP A 658 -9.96 5.09 8.79
N SER A 659 -10.79 4.39 9.57
CA SER A 659 -12.17 4.75 9.94
C SER A 659 -12.29 5.63 11.20
N ASN A 660 -11.18 6.06 11.82
CA ASN A 660 -11.23 6.81 13.08
C ASN A 660 -11.69 8.27 12.91
N GLY A 661 -11.82 8.74 11.66
CA GLY A 661 -12.27 10.10 11.31
C GLY A 661 -13.79 10.29 11.25
N GLY A 662 -14.60 9.24 11.44
CA GLY A 662 -16.07 9.29 11.41
C GLY A 662 -16.69 8.78 10.10
N ASP A 663 -15.91 8.73 9.02
CA ASP A 663 -16.24 8.00 7.79
C ASP A 663 -15.66 6.58 7.84
N ASP A 664 -16.16 5.68 6.99
CA ASP A 664 -15.75 4.26 6.94
C ASP A 664 -14.25 4.04 6.62
N GLY A 665 -13.52 5.08 6.18
CA GLY A 665 -12.09 5.06 5.81
C GLY A 665 -11.82 4.51 4.40
N GLU A 666 -10.75 4.97 3.75
CA GLU A 666 -10.44 4.58 2.37
C GLU A 666 -10.17 3.07 2.24
N ILE A 667 -9.54 2.43 3.22
CA ILE A 667 -9.29 0.98 3.18
C ILE A 667 -10.61 0.22 3.10
N LYS A 668 -11.62 0.60 3.90
CA LYS A 668 -12.92 -0.07 3.89
C LYS A 668 -13.64 0.17 2.57
N ALA A 669 -13.67 1.42 2.12
CA ALA A 669 -14.32 1.77 0.86
C ALA A 669 -13.68 1.06 -0.34
N LEU A 670 -12.35 0.97 -0.36
CA LEU A 670 -11.58 0.23 -1.37
C LEU A 670 -11.91 -1.26 -1.34
N LEU A 671 -11.86 -1.89 -0.16
CA LEU A 671 -12.13 -3.32 -0.02
C LEU A 671 -13.60 -3.67 -0.31
N ASP A 672 -14.55 -2.82 0.09
CA ASP A 672 -15.97 -2.98 -0.23
C ASP A 672 -16.22 -2.81 -1.74
N GLY A 673 -15.55 -1.86 -2.38
CA GLY A 673 -15.56 -1.67 -3.83
C GLY A 673 -15.01 -2.90 -4.57
N LEU A 674 -13.83 -3.37 -4.18
CA LEU A 674 -13.21 -4.59 -4.74
C LEU A 674 -14.09 -5.83 -4.51
N LYS A 675 -14.61 -6.02 -3.30
CA LYS A 675 -15.56 -7.10 -2.98
C LYS A 675 -16.80 -7.05 -3.87
N SER A 676 -17.26 -5.84 -4.23
CA SER A 676 -18.40 -5.71 -5.13
C SER A 676 -18.05 -6.05 -6.58
N ILE A 677 -16.86 -5.69 -7.05
CA ILE A 677 -16.32 -6.04 -8.38
C ILE A 677 -16.13 -7.56 -8.49
N CYS A 678 -15.62 -8.22 -7.45
CA CYS A 678 -15.33 -9.65 -7.46
C CYS A 678 -16.57 -10.56 -7.40
N LYS A 679 -17.78 -10.04 -7.24
CA LYS A 679 -19.02 -10.84 -7.26
C LYS A 679 -19.48 -11.25 -8.66
N ASN A 680 -18.95 -10.65 -9.71
CA ASN A 680 -19.37 -10.91 -11.08
C ASN A 680 -18.15 -11.18 -11.98
N GLU A 681 -18.21 -12.29 -12.72
CA GLU A 681 -17.15 -12.77 -13.60
C GLU A 681 -16.75 -11.75 -14.69
N THR A 682 -17.70 -10.94 -15.17
CA THR A 682 -17.43 -9.88 -16.15
C THR A 682 -16.60 -8.76 -15.53
N THR A 683 -16.92 -8.29 -14.33
CA THR A 683 -16.18 -7.21 -13.66
C THR A 683 -14.86 -7.68 -13.06
N ILE A 684 -14.69 -8.97 -12.78
CA ILE A 684 -13.38 -9.51 -12.40
C ILE A 684 -12.36 -9.31 -13.52
N LYS A 685 -12.80 -9.27 -14.80
CA LYS A 685 -11.88 -8.95 -15.90
C LYS A 685 -11.29 -7.54 -15.83
N LEU A 686 -11.89 -6.60 -15.08
CA LEU A 686 -11.26 -5.30 -14.78
C LEU A 686 -10.00 -5.45 -13.92
N LEU A 687 -9.88 -6.56 -13.21
CA LEU A 687 -8.74 -6.88 -12.35
C LEU A 687 -7.70 -7.75 -13.08
N SER A 688 -7.96 -8.17 -14.33
CA SER A 688 -7.11 -9.08 -15.11
C SER A 688 -6.75 -8.52 -16.48
N ASP A 689 -5.45 -8.50 -16.77
CA ASP A 689 -4.84 -7.84 -17.95
C ASP A 689 -5.15 -6.34 -17.98
N THR A 690 -4.19 -5.50 -18.40
CA THR A 690 -4.48 -4.09 -18.70
C THR A 690 -5.61 -4.07 -19.72
N PRO A 691 -6.84 -3.70 -19.33
CA PRO A 691 -7.92 -3.72 -20.29
C PRO A 691 -7.62 -2.63 -21.32
N ASP A 692 -7.42 -3.03 -22.56
CA ASP A 692 -7.22 -2.12 -23.69
C ASP A 692 -8.61 -1.53 -24.02
N PHE A 693 -9.00 -0.52 -23.27
CA PHE A 693 -10.24 0.22 -23.49
C PHE A 693 -9.99 1.30 -24.52
N SER A 694 -9.98 0.90 -25.79
CA SER A 694 -9.82 1.84 -26.92
C SER A 694 -11.08 2.68 -27.16
N ASP A 695 -12.26 2.16 -26.77
CA ASP A 695 -13.53 2.88 -26.93
C ASP A 695 -14.55 2.54 -25.82
N LEU A 696 -15.60 3.36 -25.71
CA LEU A 696 -16.71 3.18 -24.77
C LEU A 696 -17.43 1.84 -24.98
N GLU A 697 -17.47 1.34 -26.23
CA GLU A 697 -18.04 0.02 -26.58
C GLU A 697 -17.38 -1.11 -25.79
N ASP A 698 -16.05 -1.07 -25.64
CA ASP A 698 -15.28 -2.06 -24.87
C ASP A 698 -15.61 -1.98 -23.37
N PHE A 699 -16.02 -0.79 -22.90
CA PHE A 699 -16.37 -0.53 -21.51
C PHE A 699 -17.84 -0.89 -21.17
N LYS A 700 -18.74 -1.02 -22.18
CA LYS A 700 -20.17 -1.38 -22.03
C LYS A 700 -20.45 -2.54 -21.06
N PRO A 701 -19.88 -3.74 -21.27
CA PRO A 701 -20.22 -4.90 -20.44
C PRO A 701 -19.83 -4.70 -18.97
N TYR A 702 -18.86 -3.84 -18.68
CA TYR A 702 -18.43 -3.51 -17.33
C TYR A 702 -19.37 -2.50 -16.68
N ALA A 703 -19.73 -1.43 -17.40
CA ALA A 703 -20.64 -0.40 -16.92
C ALA A 703 -22.04 -0.96 -16.61
N GLU A 704 -22.57 -1.85 -17.45
CA GLU A 704 -23.87 -2.52 -17.22
C GLU A 704 -23.86 -3.35 -15.92
N VAL A 705 -22.78 -4.09 -15.67
CA VAL A 705 -22.65 -4.90 -14.45
C VAL A 705 -22.46 -4.03 -13.22
N LEU A 706 -21.67 -2.96 -13.31
CA LEU A 706 -21.44 -2.05 -12.19
C LEU A 706 -22.69 -1.29 -11.77
N THR A 707 -23.62 -1.05 -12.69
CA THR A 707 -24.83 -0.24 -12.47
C THR A 707 -26.09 -1.04 -12.20
N THR A 708 -26.07 -2.35 -12.46
CA THR A 708 -27.18 -3.25 -12.13
C THR A 708 -27.30 -3.41 -10.62
N ALA A 709 -28.42 -2.95 -10.05
CA ALA A 709 -28.70 -3.09 -8.62
C ALA A 709 -28.91 -4.56 -8.23
N ASP A 710 -28.38 -4.96 -7.07
CA ASP A 710 -28.62 -6.27 -6.48
C ASP A 710 -30.07 -6.42 -5.95
N GLU A 711 -30.42 -7.61 -5.43
CA GLU A 711 -31.74 -7.88 -4.84
C GLU A 711 -32.11 -6.94 -3.67
N SER A 712 -31.13 -6.24 -3.09
CA SER A 712 -31.31 -5.27 -2.00
C SER A 712 -31.39 -3.82 -2.50
N GLY A 713 -31.31 -3.59 -3.81
CA GLY A 713 -31.37 -2.27 -4.43
C GLY A 713 -30.05 -1.48 -4.42
N ASN A 714 -28.92 -2.12 -4.10
CA ASN A 714 -27.60 -1.47 -4.14
C ASN A 714 -26.87 -1.85 -5.42
N ALA A 715 -26.39 -0.85 -6.18
CA ALA A 715 -25.56 -1.10 -7.34
C ALA A 715 -24.08 -1.19 -6.92
N PRO A 716 -23.27 -2.09 -7.51
CA PRO A 716 -21.83 -2.16 -7.24
C PRO A 716 -21.11 -0.82 -7.34
N ILE A 717 -21.55 0.04 -8.27
CA ILE A 717 -21.00 1.37 -8.47
C ILE A 717 -21.11 2.27 -7.25
N ASP A 718 -22.15 2.11 -6.41
CA ASP A 718 -22.32 2.88 -5.19
C ASP A 718 -21.25 2.55 -4.14
N CYS A 719 -20.67 1.35 -4.20
CA CYS A 719 -19.55 0.94 -3.36
C CYS A 719 -18.22 1.39 -3.98
N VAL A 720 -18.06 1.26 -5.30
CA VAL A 720 -16.82 1.62 -6.00
C VAL A 720 -16.54 3.12 -5.91
N ILE A 721 -17.54 3.98 -6.16
CA ILE A 721 -17.37 5.46 -6.10
C ILE A 721 -17.26 5.97 -4.64
N LYS A 722 -17.46 5.13 -3.61
CA LYS A 722 -17.15 5.53 -2.23
C LYS A 722 -15.64 5.57 -1.96
N SER A 723 -14.86 4.74 -2.65
CA SER A 723 -13.40 4.77 -2.57
C SER A 723 -12.89 5.94 -3.40
N LYS A 724 -12.12 6.84 -2.78
CA LYS A 724 -11.50 7.96 -3.48
C LYS A 724 -10.52 7.47 -4.54
N LEU A 725 -9.79 6.38 -4.25
CA LEU A 725 -8.81 5.80 -5.18
C LEU A 725 -9.50 5.16 -6.39
N LEU A 726 -10.54 4.34 -6.19
CA LEU A 726 -11.27 3.73 -7.29
C LEU A 726 -12.08 4.76 -8.10
N HIS A 727 -12.65 5.76 -7.43
CA HIS A 727 -13.33 6.89 -8.10
C HIS A 727 -12.37 7.66 -9.00
N SER A 728 -11.18 8.00 -8.51
CA SER A 728 -10.15 8.63 -9.34
C SER A 728 -9.68 7.72 -10.47
N LEU A 729 -9.45 6.43 -10.22
CA LEU A 729 -9.03 5.48 -11.25
C LEU A 729 -10.06 5.36 -12.38
N LEU A 730 -11.35 5.21 -12.06
CA LEU A 730 -12.42 5.17 -13.06
C LEU A 730 -12.54 6.50 -13.83
N SER A 731 -12.34 7.62 -13.14
CA SER A 731 -12.34 8.94 -13.79
C SER A 731 -11.18 9.05 -14.78
N ALA A 732 -9.98 8.64 -14.37
CA ALA A 732 -8.78 8.67 -15.19
C ALA A 732 -8.89 7.77 -16.42
N MET A 733 -9.46 6.56 -16.29
CA MET A 733 -9.73 5.68 -17.43
C MET A 733 -10.62 6.35 -18.47
N LEU A 734 -11.69 7.02 -18.05
CA LEU A 734 -12.59 7.73 -18.96
C LEU A 734 -11.93 8.97 -19.58
N VAL A 735 -11.07 9.66 -18.83
CA VAL A 735 -10.29 10.81 -19.33
C VAL A 735 -9.27 10.36 -20.37
N ASP A 736 -8.52 9.28 -20.10
CA ASP A 736 -7.59 8.69 -21.08
C ASP A 736 -8.32 8.32 -22.38
N MET A 737 -9.47 7.64 -22.28
CA MET A 737 -10.33 7.35 -23.45
C MET A 737 -10.71 8.63 -24.20
N SER A 738 -11.09 9.71 -23.48
CA SER A 738 -11.48 10.99 -24.09
C SER A 738 -10.32 11.68 -24.85
N GLU A 739 -9.07 11.41 -24.50
CA GLU A 739 -7.89 12.05 -25.09
C GLU A 739 -7.41 11.38 -26.39
N GLU A 740 -7.88 10.17 -26.72
CA GLU A 740 -7.54 9.53 -27.99
C GLU A 740 -8.16 10.27 -29.19
N GLU A 741 -7.41 10.37 -30.31
CA GLU A 741 -7.82 11.15 -31.50
C GLU A 741 -9.15 10.66 -32.10
N ASP A 742 -9.36 9.35 -32.11
CA ASP A 742 -10.56 8.71 -32.69
C ASP A 742 -11.67 8.44 -31.64
N SER A 743 -11.51 8.93 -30.40
CA SER A 743 -12.45 8.56 -29.34
C SER A 743 -13.85 9.14 -29.53
N SER A 744 -14.84 8.32 -29.19
CA SER A 744 -16.25 8.69 -29.24
C SER A 744 -16.69 9.61 -28.10
N ILE A 745 -15.96 9.61 -26.97
CA ILE A 745 -16.29 10.37 -25.74
C ILE A 745 -15.59 11.74 -25.70
N TYR A 746 -16.23 12.69 -25.02
CA TYR A 746 -15.61 13.97 -24.64
C TYR A 746 -15.81 14.29 -23.15
N ILE A 747 -14.71 14.55 -22.44
CA ILE A 747 -14.73 14.96 -21.03
C ILE A 747 -14.19 16.37 -20.87
N SER A 748 -15.10 17.30 -20.55
CA SER A 748 -14.75 18.69 -20.26
C SER A 748 -14.06 18.84 -18.90
N ASP A 749 -13.13 19.80 -18.81
CA ASP A 749 -12.57 20.26 -17.53
C ASP A 749 -13.64 20.77 -16.56
N ARG A 750 -14.83 21.11 -17.05
CA ARG A 750 -15.96 21.51 -16.20
C ARG A 750 -16.62 20.34 -15.47
N ALA A 751 -16.44 19.11 -15.96
CA ALA A 751 -16.91 17.89 -15.30
C ALA A 751 -15.91 17.37 -14.25
N LYS A 752 -14.71 17.95 -14.23
CA LYS A 752 -13.61 17.58 -13.35
C LYS A 752 -13.68 18.34 -12.02
N GLU A 753 -13.31 17.66 -10.95
CA GLU A 753 -13.14 18.24 -9.62
C GLU A 753 -11.97 19.25 -9.59
N SER A 754 -11.93 20.07 -8.55
CA SER A 754 -10.85 21.04 -8.34
C SER A 754 -10.10 20.71 -7.07
N ASN A 755 -8.77 20.70 -7.16
CA ASN A 755 -7.90 20.47 -6.01
C ASN A 755 -7.90 21.68 -5.05
N SER A 756 -7.17 21.56 -3.93
CA SER A 756 -7.06 22.64 -2.95
C SER A 756 -6.45 23.94 -3.48
N ALA A 757 -5.69 23.89 -4.59
CA ALA A 757 -5.14 25.05 -5.29
C ALA A 757 -6.11 25.68 -6.31
N GLY A 758 -7.26 25.06 -6.55
CA GLY A 758 -8.25 25.48 -7.54
C GLY A 758 -7.95 25.03 -8.97
N GLU A 759 -6.96 24.15 -9.15
CA GLU A 759 -6.63 23.54 -10.44
C GLU A 759 -7.55 22.34 -10.71
N LYS A 760 -7.88 22.11 -11.97
CA LYS A 760 -8.68 20.96 -12.40
C LYS A 760 -7.83 19.69 -12.38
N VAL A 761 -8.32 18.65 -11.72
CA VAL A 761 -7.71 17.32 -11.66
C VAL A 761 -8.57 16.33 -12.45
N ASN A 762 -7.99 15.28 -12.99
CA ASN A 762 -8.65 14.24 -13.79
C ASN A 762 -9.55 13.30 -12.98
N ILE A 763 -10.27 13.85 -12.00
CA ILE A 763 -11.27 13.20 -11.18
C ILE A 763 -12.62 13.80 -11.57
N ILE A 764 -13.54 12.99 -12.11
CA ILE A 764 -14.86 13.46 -12.57
C ILE A 764 -15.78 13.60 -11.37
N GLU A 765 -16.61 14.65 -11.32
CA GLU A 765 -17.56 14.84 -10.22
C GLU A 765 -18.44 13.59 -10.02
N LYS A 766 -18.61 13.22 -8.75
CA LYS A 766 -19.24 11.97 -8.32
C LYS A 766 -20.57 11.64 -9.01
N ASP A 767 -21.49 12.61 -9.04
CA ASP A 767 -22.83 12.42 -9.59
C ASP A 767 -22.80 12.32 -11.12
N LEU A 768 -21.92 13.10 -11.77
CA LEU A 768 -21.74 13.04 -13.23
C LEU A 768 -21.17 11.69 -13.68
N LEU A 769 -20.15 11.18 -12.97
CA LEU A 769 -19.58 9.86 -13.25
C LEU A 769 -20.63 8.76 -13.12
N LYS A 770 -21.44 8.82 -12.05
CA LYS A 770 -22.52 7.84 -11.82
C LYS A 770 -23.55 7.87 -12.95
N ASP A 771 -23.99 9.06 -13.36
CA ASP A 771 -24.99 9.23 -14.42
C ASP A 771 -24.49 8.66 -15.75
N ILE A 772 -23.23 8.91 -16.13
CA ILE A 772 -22.64 8.40 -17.39
C ILE A 772 -22.57 6.89 -17.39
N LEU A 773 -22.12 6.29 -16.28
CA LEU A 773 -22.01 4.85 -16.18
C LEU A 773 -23.39 4.18 -16.30
N GLN A 774 -24.41 4.75 -15.64
CA GLN A 774 -25.80 4.26 -15.71
C GLN A 774 -26.41 4.40 -17.10
N SER A 775 -25.89 5.32 -17.91
CA SER A 775 -26.36 5.59 -19.26
C SER A 775 -25.40 5.14 -20.35
N SER A 776 -24.38 4.35 -20.00
CA SER A 776 -23.36 3.88 -20.93
C SER A 776 -23.96 3.11 -22.11
N SER A 777 -24.89 2.19 -21.84
CA SER A 777 -25.58 1.39 -22.87
C SER A 777 -26.30 2.28 -23.89
N ASP A 778 -27.04 3.26 -23.38
CA ASP A 778 -27.79 4.25 -24.15
C ASP A 778 -26.87 5.18 -24.98
N ILE A 779 -25.74 5.61 -24.41
CA ILE A 779 -24.73 6.45 -25.09
C ILE A 779 -24.01 5.66 -26.18
N ILE A 780 -23.75 4.38 -25.95
CA ILE A 780 -23.08 3.52 -26.93
C ILE A 780 -24.02 3.22 -28.10
N ASP A 781 -25.29 2.92 -27.83
CA ASP A 781 -26.27 2.74 -28.90
C ASP A 781 -26.36 4.01 -29.78
N LEU A 782 -26.26 5.20 -29.18
CA LEU A 782 -26.14 6.46 -29.91
C LEU A 782 -24.84 6.53 -30.74
N ILE A 783 -23.68 6.19 -30.17
CA ILE A 783 -22.39 6.18 -30.90
C ILE A 783 -22.44 5.21 -32.08
N SER A 784 -22.96 3.99 -31.90
CA SER A 784 -23.04 3.00 -32.97
C SER A 784 -24.03 3.41 -34.07
N GLU A 785 -25.17 4.02 -33.72
CA GLU A 785 -26.12 4.61 -34.69
C GLU A 785 -25.47 5.72 -35.52
N ILE A 786 -24.66 6.57 -34.87
CA ILE A 786 -23.98 7.70 -35.50
C ILE A 786 -22.82 7.23 -36.39
N SER A 787 -21.94 6.38 -35.87
CA SER A 787 -20.72 5.93 -36.55
C SER A 787 -21.00 4.95 -37.71
N GLY A 788 -22.14 4.24 -37.68
CA GLY A 788 -22.53 3.25 -38.70
C GLY A 788 -23.36 3.78 -39.86
N ALA A 789 -23.77 5.06 -39.84
CA ALA A 789 -24.67 5.62 -40.84
C ALA A 789 -23.90 6.21 -42.04
N ASP A 790 -24.18 5.72 -43.27
CA ASP A 790 -23.68 6.31 -44.53
C ASP A 790 -24.16 7.78 -44.71
N SER A 791 -25.25 8.17 -44.05
CA SER A 791 -25.78 9.53 -43.99
C SER A 791 -26.48 9.74 -42.64
N LEU A 792 -25.92 10.62 -41.82
CA LEU A 792 -26.38 10.81 -40.45
C LEU A 792 -27.59 11.75 -40.40
N LYS A 793 -28.67 11.31 -39.74
CA LYS A 793 -29.86 12.12 -39.51
C LYS A 793 -29.81 12.80 -38.14
N ILE A 794 -29.66 14.12 -38.14
CA ILE A 794 -29.65 14.96 -36.94
C ILE A 794 -30.97 14.79 -36.17
N SER A 795 -32.09 14.55 -36.86
CA SER A 795 -33.38 14.30 -36.20
C SER A 795 -33.41 12.98 -35.41
N GLU A 796 -32.65 11.96 -35.81
CA GLU A 796 -32.55 10.68 -35.10
C GLU A 796 -31.75 10.83 -33.79
N ILE A 797 -30.63 11.58 -33.81
CA ILE A 797 -29.86 11.94 -32.61
C ILE A 797 -30.72 12.70 -31.60
N VAL A 798 -31.43 13.75 -32.06
CA VAL A 798 -32.24 14.61 -31.17
C VAL A 798 -33.49 13.88 -30.66
N SER A 799 -34.02 12.94 -31.43
CA SER A 799 -35.22 12.19 -31.03
C SER A 799 -34.93 11.05 -30.07
N ASN A 800 -33.67 10.65 -29.91
CA ASN A 800 -33.26 9.55 -29.04
C ASN A 800 -33.65 9.80 -27.56
N ASP A 801 -34.33 8.82 -26.96
CA ASP A 801 -34.86 8.91 -25.60
C ASP A 801 -33.76 9.04 -24.53
N ALA A 802 -32.56 8.55 -24.80
CA ALA A 802 -31.41 8.69 -23.92
C ALA A 802 -30.89 10.13 -23.89
N VAL A 803 -30.72 10.73 -25.08
CA VAL A 803 -30.31 12.13 -25.22
C VAL A 803 -31.32 13.03 -24.51
N LYS A 804 -32.63 12.78 -24.69
CA LYS A 804 -33.71 13.49 -23.96
C LYS A 804 -33.52 13.44 -22.44
N LYS A 805 -33.25 12.27 -21.88
CA LYS A 805 -33.10 12.08 -20.43
C LYS A 805 -31.82 12.72 -19.87
N LEU A 806 -30.76 12.76 -20.68
CA LEU A 806 -29.40 13.10 -20.24
C LEU A 806 -28.89 14.43 -20.79
N THR A 807 -29.74 15.20 -21.47
CA THR A 807 -29.48 16.58 -21.90
C THR A 807 -29.01 17.53 -20.80
N LYS A 808 -29.01 17.12 -19.52
CA LYS A 808 -28.47 17.91 -18.39
C LYS A 808 -27.03 17.54 -18.01
N ASN A 809 -26.53 16.39 -18.46
CA ASN A 809 -25.17 15.94 -18.16
C ASN A 809 -24.21 16.49 -19.22
N ILE A 810 -23.23 17.28 -18.78
CA ILE A 810 -22.28 17.97 -19.66
C ILE A 810 -21.35 17.01 -20.41
N ILE A 811 -21.09 15.80 -19.89
CA ILE A 811 -20.28 14.80 -20.61
C ILE A 811 -21.10 14.22 -21.77
N VAL A 812 -22.40 13.96 -21.58
CA VAL A 812 -23.28 13.52 -22.67
C VAL A 812 -23.44 14.60 -23.73
N GLN A 813 -23.64 15.85 -23.32
CA GLN A 813 -23.68 16.99 -24.25
C GLN A 813 -22.37 17.11 -25.06
N GLY A 814 -21.23 16.94 -24.40
CA GLY A 814 -19.91 17.02 -25.04
C GLY A 814 -19.64 15.88 -26.02
N THR A 815 -19.95 14.65 -25.62
CA THR A 815 -19.87 13.45 -26.46
C THR A 815 -20.76 13.62 -27.70
N ALA A 816 -22.03 13.99 -27.52
CA ALA A 816 -22.94 14.22 -28.65
C ALA A 816 -22.48 15.38 -29.54
N ALA A 817 -21.93 16.45 -28.97
CA ALA A 817 -21.34 17.56 -29.73
C ALA A 817 -20.13 17.11 -30.56
N LYS A 818 -19.19 16.34 -29.98
CA LYS A 818 -18.02 15.80 -30.70
C LYS A 818 -18.45 14.94 -31.89
N LEU A 819 -19.43 14.06 -31.69
CA LEU A 819 -19.99 13.21 -32.75
C LEU A 819 -20.69 14.04 -33.85
N LEU A 820 -21.50 15.03 -33.48
CA LEU A 820 -22.15 15.94 -34.42
C LEU A 820 -21.13 16.77 -35.22
N ILE A 821 -20.11 17.31 -34.55
CA ILE A 821 -19.04 18.06 -35.22
C ILE A 821 -18.34 17.18 -36.25
N ASN A 822 -17.95 15.96 -35.87
CA ASN A 822 -17.27 15.04 -36.77
C ASN A 822 -18.14 14.62 -37.96
N ALA A 823 -19.42 14.32 -37.72
CA ALA A 823 -20.35 13.91 -38.77
C ALA A 823 -20.70 15.03 -39.77
N LEU A 824 -20.76 16.27 -39.31
CA LEU A 824 -21.23 17.40 -40.11
C LEU A 824 -20.11 18.25 -40.71
N LYS A 825 -18.85 18.07 -40.29
CA LYS A 825 -17.70 18.85 -40.74
C LYS A 825 -17.47 18.81 -42.25
N ASP A 826 -17.79 17.69 -42.90
CA ASP A 826 -17.60 17.50 -44.34
C ASP A 826 -18.89 17.73 -45.15
N ASN A 827 -19.96 18.21 -44.51
CA ASN A 827 -21.25 18.45 -45.16
C ASN A 827 -21.26 19.82 -45.87
N GLU A 828 -21.53 19.86 -47.18
CA GLU A 828 -21.54 21.10 -47.96
C GLU A 828 -22.74 22.03 -47.65
N SER A 829 -23.79 21.50 -47.02
CA SER A 829 -25.05 22.21 -46.74
C SER A 829 -25.12 22.82 -45.34
N ILE A 830 -24.37 22.28 -44.36
CA ILE A 830 -24.35 22.76 -42.97
C ILE A 830 -23.08 23.56 -42.69
N VAL A 831 -23.22 24.67 -41.97
CA VAL A 831 -22.09 25.45 -41.51
C VAL A 831 -21.92 25.30 -40.02
N ILE A 832 -20.79 24.71 -39.60
CA ILE A 832 -20.30 24.79 -38.22
C ILE A 832 -19.31 25.96 -38.13
N PRO A 833 -19.60 27.01 -37.33
CA PRO A 833 -18.64 28.08 -37.09
C PRO A 833 -17.32 27.56 -36.54
N ALA A 834 -16.18 28.17 -36.93
CA ALA A 834 -14.87 27.80 -36.38
C ALA A 834 -14.81 27.98 -34.85
N SER A 835 -15.66 28.86 -34.32
CA SER A 835 -15.82 29.06 -32.90
C SER A 835 -16.48 27.86 -32.19
N LEU A 836 -17.24 27.03 -32.92
CA LEU A 836 -17.99 25.86 -32.45
C LEU A 836 -17.35 24.53 -32.89
N SER A 837 -16.17 24.54 -33.50
CA SER A 837 -15.43 23.29 -33.75
C SER A 837 -14.85 22.68 -32.46
N ASP A 838 -14.85 23.42 -31.36
CA ASP A 838 -14.55 22.93 -30.02
C ASP A 838 -15.85 22.52 -29.29
N PRO A 839 -16.00 21.25 -28.86
CA PRO A 839 -17.17 20.78 -28.13
C PRO A 839 -17.49 21.58 -26.86
N GLU A 840 -16.52 22.29 -26.26
CA GLU A 840 -16.72 23.02 -25.01
C GLU A 840 -17.82 24.10 -25.11
N LYS A 841 -17.97 24.75 -26.28
CA LYS A 841 -19.02 25.77 -26.49
C LYS A 841 -20.42 25.18 -26.71
N TRP A 842 -20.50 23.87 -26.90
CA TRP A 842 -21.77 23.17 -27.02
C TRP A 842 -22.40 22.87 -25.67
N LEU A 843 -21.63 23.01 -24.58
CA LEU A 843 -22.04 22.68 -23.23
C LEU A 843 -22.84 23.79 -22.56
N ASP A 844 -23.87 23.42 -21.80
CA ASP A 844 -24.57 24.35 -20.90
C ASP A 844 -23.59 24.94 -19.88
N SER A 845 -23.77 26.22 -19.54
CA SER A 845 -23.02 26.92 -18.49
C SER A 845 -23.91 27.29 -17.32
N GLY A 846 -23.39 27.21 -16.10
CA GLY A 846 -24.15 27.48 -14.87
C GLY A 846 -25.17 26.40 -14.51
N MET A 847 -25.78 26.52 -13.32
CA MET A 847 -26.82 25.59 -12.86
C MET A 847 -28.19 26.06 -13.37
N GLU A 848 -29.01 25.16 -13.90
CA GLU A 848 -30.34 25.47 -14.42
C GLU A 848 -31.20 26.19 -13.36
N GLY A 849 -31.71 27.38 -13.69
CA GLY A 849 -32.45 28.24 -12.76
C GLY A 849 -31.60 29.24 -11.96
N SER A 850 -30.27 29.22 -12.09
CA SER A 850 -29.37 30.26 -11.59
C SER A 850 -29.31 31.48 -12.52
N SER A 851 -28.87 32.62 -12.01
CA SER A 851 -28.67 33.85 -12.81
C SER A 851 -27.60 33.72 -13.89
N ASP A 852 -26.70 32.76 -13.73
CA ASP A 852 -25.52 32.59 -14.56
C ASP A 852 -25.70 31.43 -15.55
N PHE A 853 -26.92 30.86 -15.62
CA PHE A 853 -27.25 29.79 -16.55
C PHE A 853 -27.33 30.31 -17.99
N SER A 854 -26.61 29.66 -18.90
CA SER A 854 -26.72 29.88 -20.34
C SER A 854 -26.72 28.55 -21.07
N LYS A 855 -27.69 28.36 -21.97
CA LYS A 855 -27.80 27.14 -22.77
C LYS A 855 -26.61 27.04 -23.73
N GLY A 856 -25.98 25.87 -23.75
CA GLY A 856 -24.96 25.53 -24.73
C GLY A 856 -25.55 25.31 -26.11
N GLU A 857 -24.70 25.31 -27.14
CA GLU A 857 -25.15 25.13 -28.52
C GLU A 857 -25.91 23.83 -28.75
N PHE A 858 -25.49 22.73 -28.10
CA PHE A 858 -26.18 21.45 -28.19
C PHE A 858 -27.63 21.56 -27.75
N ARG A 859 -27.87 22.19 -26.59
CA ARG A 859 -29.21 22.30 -26.02
C ARG A 859 -30.12 23.23 -26.83
N LYS A 860 -29.57 24.29 -27.42
CA LYS A 860 -30.33 25.18 -28.31
C LYS A 860 -30.79 24.43 -29.57
N LEU A 861 -29.89 23.68 -30.19
CA LEU A 861 -30.20 22.86 -31.38
C LEU A 861 -31.23 21.78 -31.04
N PHE A 862 -31.02 21.10 -29.91
CA PHE A 862 -31.88 20.03 -29.41
C PHE A 862 -33.30 20.53 -29.10
N ASP A 863 -33.43 21.59 -28.29
CA ASP A 863 -34.73 22.15 -27.90
C ASP A 863 -35.53 22.60 -29.13
N PHE A 864 -34.87 23.22 -30.12
CA PHE A 864 -35.52 23.63 -31.35
C PHE A 864 -36.03 22.44 -32.17
N ILE A 865 -35.18 21.45 -32.46
CA ILE A 865 -35.57 20.28 -33.27
C ILE A 865 -36.62 19.42 -32.56
N ALA A 866 -36.59 19.34 -31.24
CA ALA A 866 -37.59 18.60 -30.47
C ALA A 866 -38.97 19.29 -30.47
N GLU A 867 -39.02 20.63 -30.46
CA GLU A 867 -40.27 21.40 -30.47
C GLU A 867 -40.80 21.67 -31.89
N ALA A 868 -39.91 21.77 -32.88
CA ALA A 868 -40.25 22.12 -34.26
C ALA A 868 -40.37 20.86 -35.14
N ASN A 869 -41.46 20.74 -35.90
CA ASN A 869 -41.59 19.75 -36.97
C ASN A 869 -40.80 20.17 -38.23
N PHE A 870 -39.54 20.55 -38.02
CA PHE A 870 -38.62 21.15 -38.99
C PHE A 870 -37.68 20.06 -39.50
N ASP A 871 -37.73 19.78 -40.81
CA ASP A 871 -36.99 18.69 -41.43
C ASP A 871 -35.57 19.12 -41.78
N ILE A 872 -34.72 19.20 -40.75
CA ILE A 872 -33.32 19.60 -40.93
C ILE A 872 -32.57 18.61 -41.84
N ASP A 873 -32.87 17.31 -41.72
CA ASP A 873 -32.21 16.28 -42.52
C ASP A 873 -32.57 16.41 -43.99
N GLY A 874 -33.85 16.70 -44.27
CA GLY A 874 -34.34 16.97 -45.62
C GLY A 874 -33.76 18.23 -46.27
N ILE A 875 -33.42 19.25 -45.47
CA ILE A 875 -32.68 20.43 -45.96
C ILE A 875 -31.23 20.05 -46.30
N VAL A 876 -30.62 19.22 -45.46
CA VAL A 876 -29.21 18.85 -45.54
C VAL A 876 -28.93 17.95 -46.74
N ASP A 877 -29.80 16.97 -47.00
CA ASP A 877 -29.71 16.06 -48.14
C ASP A 877 -30.36 16.60 -49.43
N GLY A 878 -30.99 17.78 -49.35
CA GLY A 878 -31.66 18.46 -50.46
C GLY A 878 -32.98 17.80 -50.89
N SER A 879 -33.55 16.89 -50.10
CA SER A 879 -34.83 16.25 -50.38
C SER A 879 -36.04 17.15 -50.08
N VAL A 880 -35.84 18.24 -49.33
CA VAL A 880 -36.88 19.21 -48.99
C VAL A 880 -36.46 20.62 -49.38
N ASP A 881 -37.41 21.41 -49.88
CA ASP A 881 -37.21 22.82 -50.20
C ASP A 881 -37.07 23.66 -48.92
N VAL A 882 -35.99 24.44 -48.84
CA VAL A 882 -35.68 25.31 -47.69
C VAL A 882 -36.81 26.30 -47.40
N ILE A 883 -37.51 26.80 -48.43
CA ILE A 883 -38.65 27.71 -48.30
C ILE A 883 -39.85 26.98 -47.70
N ASP A 884 -40.06 25.70 -48.02
CA ASP A 884 -41.14 24.90 -47.43
C ASP A 884 -40.95 24.68 -45.94
N GLU A 885 -39.72 24.42 -45.50
CA GLU A 885 -39.40 24.30 -44.07
C GLU A 885 -39.46 25.64 -43.34
N ILE A 886 -38.94 26.72 -43.96
CA ILE A 886 -39.07 28.08 -43.41
C ILE A 886 -40.54 28.46 -43.19
N ASN A 887 -41.45 28.04 -44.08
CA ASN A 887 -42.88 28.32 -43.94
C ASN A 887 -43.51 27.65 -42.70
N LYS A 888 -42.91 26.60 -42.15
CA LYS A 888 -43.39 25.96 -40.92
C LYS A 888 -43.13 26.83 -39.69
N LEU A 889 -42.19 27.78 -39.76
CA LEU A 889 -41.78 28.67 -38.67
C LEU A 889 -42.71 29.89 -38.53
N SER A 890 -44.02 29.65 -38.41
CA SER A 890 -45.02 30.72 -38.29
C SER A 890 -45.12 31.34 -36.87
N ASP A 891 -44.56 30.68 -35.86
CA ASP A 891 -44.51 31.16 -34.47
C ASP A 891 -43.23 31.96 -34.21
N GLU A 892 -43.39 33.15 -33.63
CA GLU A 892 -42.29 34.04 -33.28
C GLU A 892 -41.34 33.40 -32.26
N LYS A 893 -41.86 32.60 -31.32
CA LYS A 893 -41.04 31.86 -30.36
C LYS A 893 -40.15 30.83 -31.06
N MET A 894 -40.70 30.06 -31.99
CA MET A 894 -39.94 29.07 -32.77
C MET A 894 -38.86 29.72 -33.63
N GLN A 895 -39.12 30.91 -34.17
CA GLN A 895 -38.11 31.69 -34.92
C GLN A 895 -36.96 32.12 -34.00
N ASP A 896 -37.27 32.59 -32.79
CA ASP A 896 -36.27 33.00 -31.81
C ASP A 896 -35.44 31.80 -31.31
N ASP A 897 -36.11 30.67 -31.04
CA ASP A 897 -35.46 29.42 -30.62
C ASP A 897 -34.55 28.84 -31.74
N MET A 898 -35.00 28.86 -33.00
CA MET A 898 -34.18 28.48 -34.17
C MET A 898 -32.93 29.35 -34.27
N LEU A 899 -33.13 30.68 -34.23
CA LEU A 899 -32.04 31.62 -34.41
C LEU A 899 -31.08 31.56 -33.23
N ALA A 900 -31.52 31.21 -32.02
CA ALA A 900 -30.65 31.09 -30.85
C ALA A 900 -29.44 30.17 -31.10
N SER A 901 -29.60 29.08 -31.87
CA SER A 901 -28.52 28.21 -32.34
C SER A 901 -27.67 28.92 -33.40
N ASP A 902 -26.37 29.04 -33.11
CA ASP A 902 -25.39 29.57 -34.08
C ASP A 902 -25.22 28.62 -35.27
N VAL A 903 -25.30 27.30 -35.10
CA VAL A 903 -25.24 26.33 -36.22
C VAL A 903 -26.39 26.56 -37.20
N LEU A 904 -27.63 26.66 -36.71
CA LEU A 904 -28.80 26.93 -37.55
C LEU A 904 -28.74 28.31 -38.19
N TRP A 905 -28.33 29.33 -37.42
CA TRP A 905 -28.22 30.69 -37.92
C TRP A 905 -27.20 30.82 -39.07
N TYR A 906 -26.00 30.24 -38.91
CA TYR A 906 -24.98 30.25 -39.94
C TYR A 906 -25.39 29.41 -41.16
N THR A 907 -25.98 28.23 -40.92
CA THR A 907 -26.47 27.35 -41.99
C THR A 907 -27.55 28.02 -42.83
N ILE A 908 -28.57 28.62 -42.20
CA ILE A 908 -29.63 29.34 -42.93
C ILE A 908 -29.07 30.55 -43.67
N SER A 909 -28.14 31.29 -43.06
CA SER A 909 -27.48 32.41 -43.74
C SER A 909 -26.73 31.96 -44.99
N TYR A 910 -26.02 30.83 -44.89
CA TYR A 910 -25.31 30.23 -46.01
C TYR A 910 -26.28 29.76 -47.10
N LEU A 911 -27.30 28.96 -46.76
CA LEU A 911 -28.29 28.45 -47.72
C LEU A 911 -29.05 29.58 -48.45
N LEU A 912 -29.45 30.64 -47.73
CA LEU A 912 -30.07 31.82 -48.34
C LEU A 912 -29.12 32.57 -49.30
N SER A 913 -27.81 32.42 -49.13
CA SER A 913 -26.79 33.06 -49.97
C SER A 913 -26.31 32.20 -51.15
N THR A 914 -26.48 30.88 -51.10
CA THR A 914 -25.94 29.92 -52.09
C THR A 914 -27.00 29.08 -52.80
N SER A 915 -28.10 28.70 -52.16
CA SER A 915 -29.04 27.67 -52.63
C SER A 915 -30.22 28.22 -53.44
N ILE A 916 -30.58 29.49 -53.26
CA ILE A 916 -31.78 30.06 -53.90
C ILE A 916 -31.38 30.89 -55.11
N GLY A 917 -31.05 30.18 -56.20
CA GLY A 917 -30.53 30.80 -57.43
C GLY A 917 -30.90 30.14 -58.77
N ASP A 918 -31.67 29.04 -58.79
CA ASP A 918 -31.95 28.29 -60.03
C ASP A 918 -33.34 28.55 -60.64
N GLY A 919 -33.88 29.76 -60.44
CA GLY A 919 -35.13 30.24 -61.06
C GLY A 919 -35.09 31.72 -61.43
N ASP A 920 -36.17 32.23 -62.04
CA ASP A 920 -36.27 33.62 -62.53
C ASP A 920 -36.22 34.70 -61.40
N MET A 921 -36.29 34.30 -60.12
CA MET A 921 -36.14 35.19 -58.94
C MET A 921 -34.87 34.84 -58.15
N GLU A 922 -33.81 35.60 -58.37
CA GLU A 922 -32.53 35.44 -57.65
C GLU A 922 -32.51 36.24 -56.34
N ILE A 923 -32.21 35.59 -55.20
CA ILE A 923 -32.09 36.28 -53.91
C ILE A 923 -30.87 37.21 -53.90
N ILE A 924 -31.08 38.44 -53.42
CA ILE A 924 -30.01 39.44 -53.24
C ILE A 924 -29.87 39.74 -51.76
N VAL A 925 -28.68 39.49 -51.20
CA VAL A 925 -28.33 39.84 -49.81
C VAL A 925 -27.57 41.17 -49.78
N PRO A 926 -28.19 42.28 -49.36
CA PRO A 926 -27.53 43.59 -49.34
C PRO A 926 -26.51 43.71 -48.21
N ASP A 927 -25.51 44.56 -48.37
CA ASP A 927 -24.51 44.83 -47.32
C ASP A 927 -25.15 45.29 -45.99
N GLY A 928 -26.27 46.02 -46.03
CA GLY A 928 -27.00 46.44 -44.82
C GLY A 928 -27.64 45.28 -44.04
N ALA A 929 -27.93 44.16 -44.71
CA ALA A 929 -28.50 42.95 -44.13
C ALA A 929 -27.45 42.03 -43.49
N LYS A 930 -26.17 42.24 -43.81
CA LYS A 930 -25.08 41.41 -43.32
C LYS A 930 -24.73 41.77 -41.88
N ALA A 931 -24.42 40.77 -41.07
CA ALA A 931 -23.83 40.94 -39.75
C ALA A 931 -22.32 41.22 -39.90
N ASP A 932 -21.72 41.88 -38.91
CA ASP A 932 -20.26 42.03 -38.84
C ASP A 932 -19.65 40.66 -38.54
N ILE A 933 -18.78 40.18 -39.45
CA ILE A 933 -18.07 38.90 -39.29
C ILE A 933 -16.64 39.25 -38.89
N SER A 934 -16.14 38.65 -37.81
CA SER A 934 -14.71 38.75 -37.48
C SER A 934 -13.88 37.94 -38.49
N GLU A 935 -12.69 38.39 -38.89
CA GLU A 935 -11.82 37.69 -39.87
C GLU A 935 -11.45 36.25 -39.47
N THR A 936 -11.80 35.82 -38.25
CA THR A 936 -11.47 34.53 -37.65
C THR A 936 -12.59 33.49 -37.68
N GLU A 937 -13.79 33.80 -38.19
CA GLU A 937 -14.98 32.99 -37.83
C GLU A 937 -15.50 31.94 -38.82
N THR A 938 -15.21 31.91 -40.13
CA THR A 938 -15.66 30.82 -41.05
C THR A 938 -15.22 31.00 -42.51
N ASP A 939 -15.36 29.94 -43.32
CA ASP A 939 -15.38 29.95 -44.80
C ASP A 939 -16.66 30.57 -45.41
N VAL A 940 -17.58 31.08 -44.58
CA VAL A 940 -18.83 31.69 -45.00
C VAL A 940 -18.59 33.12 -45.48
N LYS A 941 -18.79 33.36 -46.78
CA LYS A 941 -18.62 34.68 -47.41
C LYS A 941 -19.67 35.71 -46.97
N VAL A 942 -20.81 35.28 -46.42
CA VAL A 942 -21.96 36.15 -46.07
C VAL A 942 -22.74 35.60 -44.87
N LEU A 943 -22.79 36.36 -43.76
CA LEU A 943 -23.63 36.09 -42.58
C LEU A 943 -24.73 37.14 -42.48
N ILE A 944 -25.99 36.74 -42.36
CA ILE A 944 -27.16 37.65 -42.34
C ILE A 944 -27.53 37.96 -40.89
N LYS A 945 -27.91 39.21 -40.58
CA LYS A 945 -28.38 39.60 -39.24
C LYS A 945 -29.60 38.76 -38.83
N ARG A 946 -29.64 38.31 -37.57
CA ARG A 946 -30.75 37.52 -36.98
C ARG A 946 -32.12 38.20 -37.20
N GLU A 947 -32.20 39.49 -36.93
CA GLU A 947 -33.43 40.28 -37.13
C GLU A 947 -33.87 40.35 -38.60
N GLU A 948 -32.92 40.33 -39.53
CA GLU A 948 -33.22 40.35 -40.97
C GLU A 948 -33.72 38.99 -41.45
N ILE A 949 -33.18 37.88 -40.93
CA ILE A 949 -33.73 36.53 -41.20
C ILE A 949 -35.15 36.43 -40.65
N LYS A 950 -35.38 36.86 -39.41
CA LYS A 950 -36.70 36.89 -38.80
C LYS A 950 -37.68 37.76 -39.61
N ALA A 951 -37.22 38.92 -40.08
CA ALA A 951 -37.98 39.79 -40.95
C ALA A 951 -38.31 39.13 -42.30
N LEU A 952 -37.38 38.38 -42.88
CA LEU A 952 -37.55 37.65 -44.12
C LEU A 952 -38.57 36.52 -43.97
N ILE A 953 -38.44 35.65 -42.96
CA ILE A 953 -39.35 34.52 -42.71
C ILE A 953 -40.81 34.98 -42.63
N ASN A 954 -41.08 35.99 -41.78
CA ASN A 954 -42.42 36.52 -41.58
C ASN A 954 -43.05 37.14 -42.83
N ARG A 955 -42.23 37.51 -43.82
CA ARG A 955 -42.68 38.16 -45.06
C ARG A 955 -42.75 37.18 -46.23
N VAL A 956 -41.81 36.26 -46.35
CA VAL A 956 -41.78 35.21 -47.37
C VAL A 956 -43.03 34.34 -47.27
N ILE A 957 -43.51 34.01 -46.06
CA ILE A 957 -44.76 33.26 -45.84
C ILE A 957 -45.95 33.89 -46.58
N LEU A 958 -45.98 35.22 -46.74
CA LEU A 958 -47.08 35.94 -47.40
C LEU A 958 -47.07 35.80 -48.93
N ILE A 959 -45.92 35.50 -49.52
CA ILE A 959 -45.71 35.40 -50.97
C ILE A 959 -45.36 33.99 -51.44
N ALA A 960 -45.00 33.10 -50.51
CA ALA A 960 -44.67 31.69 -50.76
C ALA A 960 -45.72 30.94 -51.60
N PRO A 961 -47.04 31.17 -51.47
CA PRO A 961 -48.01 30.50 -52.34
C PRO A 961 -47.82 30.76 -53.84
N ALA A 962 -47.20 31.88 -54.24
CA ALA A 962 -46.84 32.13 -55.65
C ALA A 962 -45.58 31.38 -56.08
N LEU A 963 -44.69 31.04 -55.13
CA LEU A 963 -43.43 30.34 -55.40
C LEU A 963 -43.61 28.82 -55.51
N LYS A 964 -44.71 28.26 -54.99
CA LYS A 964 -44.97 26.81 -54.94
C LYS A 964 -45.70 26.22 -56.16
N GLN A 965 -46.11 27.03 -57.12
CA GLN A 965 -46.85 26.50 -58.26
C GLN A 965 -45.87 25.84 -59.23
N ASP A 966 -46.11 24.56 -59.54
CA ASP A 966 -45.40 23.74 -60.53
C ASP A 966 -45.72 24.21 -61.98
N GLU A 967 -45.76 25.53 -62.16
CA GLU A 967 -46.23 26.20 -63.36
C GLU A 967 -45.03 26.52 -64.23
N THR A 968 -44.91 25.74 -65.29
CA THR A 968 -44.00 25.96 -66.43
C THR A 968 -44.24 27.29 -67.17
N ASP A 969 -45.18 28.13 -66.70
CA ASP A 969 -45.50 29.45 -67.25
C ASP A 969 -45.10 30.58 -66.28
N VAL A 970 -43.95 31.20 -66.57
CA VAL A 970 -43.37 32.36 -65.86
C VAL A 970 -44.39 33.50 -65.66
N ARG A 971 -45.40 33.62 -66.55
CA ARG A 971 -46.39 34.68 -66.46
C ARG A 971 -47.41 34.45 -65.36
N GLU A 972 -47.80 33.21 -65.11
CA GLU A 972 -48.81 32.86 -64.11
C GLU A 972 -48.26 33.03 -62.70
N MET A 973 -47.01 32.61 -62.47
CA MET A 973 -46.23 32.91 -61.27
C MET A 973 -46.09 34.41 -61.04
N SER A 974 -45.73 35.19 -62.06
CA SER A 974 -45.56 36.65 -61.97
C SER A 974 -46.87 37.36 -61.58
N ASP A 975 -47.98 36.98 -62.22
CA ASP A 975 -49.30 37.55 -61.94
C ASP A 975 -49.75 37.21 -60.51
N LYS A 976 -49.52 35.97 -60.05
CA LYS A 976 -49.85 35.54 -58.69
C LYS A 976 -48.96 36.19 -57.63
N LEU A 977 -47.68 36.40 -57.93
CA LEU A 977 -46.77 37.11 -57.04
C LEU A 977 -47.17 38.57 -56.87
N ILE A 978 -47.47 39.29 -57.96
CA ILE A 978 -47.98 40.67 -57.89
C ILE A 978 -49.28 40.70 -57.08
N GLU A 979 -50.19 39.77 -57.33
CA GLU A 979 -51.44 39.63 -56.57
C GLU A 979 -51.16 39.55 -55.05
N LEU A 980 -50.27 38.65 -54.62
CA LEU A 980 -49.92 38.46 -53.21
C LEU A 980 -49.18 39.65 -52.61
N ILE A 981 -48.25 40.27 -53.34
CA ILE A 981 -47.52 41.47 -52.90
C ILE A 981 -48.50 42.62 -52.70
N VAL A 982 -49.45 42.83 -53.62
CA VAL A 982 -50.43 43.91 -53.55
C VAL A 982 -51.43 43.68 -52.41
N VAL A 983 -51.99 42.47 -52.31
CA VAL A 983 -52.95 42.12 -51.25
C VAL A 983 -52.33 42.25 -49.86
N ASN A 984 -51.04 41.93 -49.73
CA ASN A 984 -50.30 42.00 -48.47
C ASN A 984 -49.36 43.20 -48.36
N LYS A 985 -49.58 44.28 -49.13
CA LYS A 985 -48.67 45.44 -49.28
C LYS A 985 -48.25 46.14 -47.99
N ASN A 986 -49.03 46.04 -46.90
CA ASN A 986 -48.68 46.64 -45.61
C ASN A 986 -47.80 45.73 -44.73
N LYS A 987 -47.51 44.50 -45.20
CA LYS A 987 -46.79 43.47 -44.43
C LYS A 987 -45.61 42.86 -45.18
N VAL A 988 -45.61 42.89 -46.52
CA VAL A 988 -44.56 42.24 -47.35
C VAL A 988 -43.23 43.00 -47.35
N PHE A 989 -43.22 44.32 -47.14
CA PHE A 989 -42.01 45.15 -47.23
C PHE A 989 -41.31 45.36 -45.89
N GLY A 990 -40.01 45.71 -45.92
CA GLY A 990 -39.21 46.02 -44.74
C GLY A 990 -38.22 44.93 -44.31
N SER A 991 -37.96 43.95 -45.17
CA SER A 991 -36.74 43.15 -45.16
C SER A 991 -35.85 43.67 -46.29
N LEU A 992 -34.61 44.05 -45.97
CA LEU A 992 -33.63 44.49 -46.96
C LEU A 992 -33.43 43.45 -48.07
N ILE A 993 -33.38 42.16 -47.70
CA ILE A 993 -33.20 41.04 -48.63
C ILE A 993 -34.41 40.90 -49.54
N LEU A 994 -35.61 40.84 -48.97
CA LEU A 994 -36.82 40.65 -49.75
C LEU A 994 -37.11 41.84 -50.65
N ASP A 995 -36.92 43.07 -50.15
CA ASP A 995 -37.14 44.29 -50.92
C ASP A 995 -36.19 44.34 -52.12
N ALA A 996 -34.88 44.08 -51.92
CA ALA A 996 -33.89 44.03 -53.00
C ALA A 996 -34.20 42.94 -54.03
N THR A 997 -34.61 41.77 -53.56
CA THR A 997 -34.98 40.63 -54.41
C THR A 997 -36.22 40.95 -55.27
N ILE A 998 -37.29 41.50 -54.68
CA ILE A 998 -38.49 41.91 -55.40
C ILE A 998 -38.18 43.03 -56.41
N ILE A 999 -37.36 44.02 -56.04
CA ILE A 999 -36.97 45.10 -56.97
C ILE A 999 -36.26 44.51 -58.19
N ASN A 1000 -35.32 43.60 -57.98
CA ASN A 1000 -34.61 42.96 -59.09
C ASN A 1000 -35.57 42.15 -59.97
N PHE A 1001 -36.43 41.34 -59.35
CA PHE A 1001 -37.39 40.51 -60.06
C PHE A 1001 -38.38 41.33 -60.90
N VAL A 1002 -38.98 42.38 -60.32
CA VAL A 1002 -39.95 43.24 -61.03
C VAL A 1002 -39.30 43.99 -62.20
N VAL A 1003 -38.03 44.39 -62.07
CA VAL A 1003 -37.35 45.23 -63.07
C VAL A 1003 -36.61 44.42 -64.14
N ASN A 1004 -35.98 43.30 -63.75
CA ASN A 1004 -35.10 42.49 -64.59
C ASN A 1004 -35.63 41.08 -64.88
N GLY A 1005 -36.59 40.58 -64.11
CA GLY A 1005 -37.20 39.25 -64.26
C GLY A 1005 -38.35 39.19 -65.27
N ASN A 1006 -38.41 40.11 -66.25
CA ASN A 1006 -39.43 40.17 -67.31
C ASN A 1006 -40.90 40.23 -66.83
N VAL A 1007 -41.16 40.47 -65.54
CA VAL A 1007 -42.50 40.58 -64.95
C VAL A 1007 -43.37 41.63 -65.66
N LEU A 1008 -42.75 42.73 -66.06
CA LEU A 1008 -43.41 43.84 -66.74
C LEU A 1008 -43.40 43.70 -68.28
N ASP A 1009 -42.83 42.63 -68.83
CA ASP A 1009 -42.82 42.41 -70.28
C ASP A 1009 -44.24 42.18 -70.81
N GLY A 1010 -44.52 42.71 -72.00
CA GLY A 1010 -45.88 42.73 -72.57
C GLY A 1010 -46.84 43.74 -71.91
N THR A 1011 -46.42 44.44 -70.85
CA THR A 1011 -47.17 45.57 -70.29
C THR A 1011 -46.77 46.89 -70.96
N THR A 1012 -47.55 47.94 -70.71
CA THR A 1012 -47.32 49.29 -71.22
C THR A 1012 -46.50 50.15 -70.24
N ILE A 1013 -46.02 49.56 -69.14
CA ILE A 1013 -45.26 50.22 -68.07
C ILE A 1013 -43.80 50.39 -68.48
N GLU A 1014 -43.27 51.60 -68.33
CA GLU A 1014 -41.89 51.95 -68.67
C GLU A 1014 -41.14 52.44 -67.42
N ILE A 1015 -39.99 51.82 -67.14
CA ILE A 1015 -39.16 52.15 -65.97
C ILE A 1015 -38.11 53.22 -66.36
N PRO A 1016 -37.99 54.33 -65.61
CA PRO A 1016 -36.93 55.33 -65.80
C PRO A 1016 -35.52 54.74 -65.74
N SER A 1017 -34.62 55.21 -66.60
CA SER A 1017 -33.24 54.69 -66.68
C SER A 1017 -32.46 54.75 -65.36
N SER A 1018 -32.67 55.79 -64.55
CA SER A 1018 -32.05 55.93 -63.22
C SER A 1018 -32.48 54.84 -62.23
N LEU A 1019 -33.78 54.50 -62.21
CA LEU A 1019 -34.32 53.44 -61.36
C LEU A 1019 -33.93 52.06 -61.87
N LYS A 1020 -33.90 51.88 -63.20
CA LYS A 1020 -33.42 50.64 -63.84
C LYS A 1020 -31.93 50.37 -63.56
N GLU A 1021 -31.09 51.41 -63.54
CA GLU A 1021 -29.68 51.31 -63.14
C GLU A 1021 -29.55 50.89 -61.66
N ASN A 1022 -30.33 51.51 -60.76
CA ASN A 1022 -30.32 51.20 -59.33
C ASN A 1022 -30.88 49.80 -58.99
N ALA A 1023 -31.69 49.22 -59.87
CA ALA A 1023 -32.25 47.87 -59.73
C ALA A 1023 -31.32 46.76 -60.26
N LYS A 1024 -30.12 47.09 -60.75
CA LYS A 1024 -29.11 46.08 -61.11
C LYS A 1024 -28.59 45.37 -59.86
N LYS A 1025 -28.30 44.08 -59.98
CA LYS A 1025 -27.79 43.22 -58.90
C LYS A 1025 -26.61 43.82 -58.14
N GLU A 1026 -25.61 44.35 -58.85
CA GLU A 1026 -24.41 44.96 -58.26
C GLU A 1026 -24.70 46.19 -57.36
N ASN A 1027 -25.76 46.93 -57.68
CA ASN A 1027 -26.19 48.11 -56.93
C ASN A 1027 -27.12 47.72 -55.77
N LEU A 1028 -27.99 46.73 -56.00
CA LEU A 1028 -28.85 46.17 -54.96
C LEU A 1028 -28.06 45.39 -53.89
N ALA A 1029 -26.90 44.83 -54.24
CA ALA A 1029 -25.98 44.24 -53.27
C ALA A 1029 -25.43 45.27 -52.27
N LYS A 1030 -25.40 46.56 -52.63
CA LYS A 1030 -24.98 47.67 -51.74
C LYS A 1030 -26.17 48.41 -51.12
N TYR A 1031 -27.37 47.85 -51.25
CA TYR A 1031 -28.61 48.51 -50.89
C TYR A 1031 -28.76 48.69 -49.38
N ASN A 1032 -29.12 49.91 -48.98
CA ASN A 1032 -29.41 50.28 -47.60
C ASN A 1032 -30.54 51.32 -47.55
N PHE A 1033 -31.58 51.12 -48.37
CA PHE A 1033 -32.74 52.02 -48.56
C PHE A 1033 -32.49 53.40 -49.21
N ASP A 1034 -31.25 53.89 -49.33
CA ASP A 1034 -30.93 55.24 -49.85
C ASP A 1034 -30.98 55.41 -51.40
N GLY A 1035 -31.33 54.36 -52.15
CA GLY A 1035 -31.26 54.30 -53.63
C GLY A 1035 -32.52 54.73 -54.41
N GLY A 1036 -33.47 55.41 -53.76
CA GLY A 1036 -34.76 55.82 -54.34
C GLY A 1036 -35.85 54.72 -54.37
N TRP A 1037 -35.45 53.45 -54.32
CA TRP A 1037 -36.37 52.31 -54.26
C TRP A 1037 -36.95 52.03 -52.87
N GLY A 1038 -36.24 52.40 -51.80
CA GLY A 1038 -36.44 51.84 -50.45
C GLY A 1038 -37.12 52.70 -49.38
N GLY A 1039 -37.53 52.03 -48.30
CA GLY A 1039 -38.22 52.59 -47.13
C GLY A 1039 -39.75 52.67 -47.30
N ASP A 1040 -40.46 53.03 -46.23
CA ASP A 1040 -41.93 53.14 -46.21
C ASP A 1040 -42.49 54.11 -47.28
N ASN A 1041 -41.65 55.00 -47.80
CA ASN A 1041 -41.94 55.97 -48.86
C ASN A 1041 -41.11 55.76 -50.14
N GLY A 1042 -40.48 54.60 -50.30
CA GLY A 1042 -39.68 54.22 -51.47
C GLY A 1042 -40.53 53.99 -52.72
N GLU A 1043 -39.89 54.03 -53.89
CA GLU A 1043 -40.58 53.83 -55.17
C GLU A 1043 -41.27 52.46 -55.27
N LEU A 1044 -40.75 51.42 -54.62
CA LEU A 1044 -41.38 50.09 -54.60
C LEU A 1044 -42.77 50.13 -53.96
N VAL A 1045 -42.89 50.69 -52.76
CA VAL A 1045 -44.17 50.81 -52.03
C VAL A 1045 -45.14 51.71 -52.78
N LYS A 1046 -44.64 52.81 -53.36
CA LYS A 1046 -45.44 53.72 -54.20
C LYS A 1046 -45.97 53.04 -55.44
N LEU A 1047 -45.12 52.29 -56.14
CA LEU A 1047 -45.50 51.53 -57.34
C LEU A 1047 -46.60 50.52 -57.00
N ILE A 1048 -46.44 49.74 -55.92
CA ILE A 1048 -47.41 48.70 -55.53
C ILE A 1048 -48.75 49.31 -55.11
N ASN A 1049 -48.73 50.41 -54.34
CA ASN A 1049 -49.96 51.14 -54.00
C ASN A 1049 -50.65 51.71 -55.24
N ALA A 1050 -49.88 52.26 -56.16
CA ALA A 1050 -50.40 52.80 -57.40
C ALA A 1050 -50.94 51.70 -58.33
N LEU A 1051 -50.27 50.55 -58.42
CA LEU A 1051 -50.75 49.37 -59.16
C LEU A 1051 -52.06 48.84 -58.57
N ASP A 1052 -52.20 48.77 -57.26
CA ASP A 1052 -53.43 48.32 -56.61
C ASP A 1052 -54.62 49.23 -56.92
N VAL A 1053 -54.45 50.54 -56.75
CA VAL A 1053 -55.49 51.54 -56.99
C VAL A 1053 -55.83 51.66 -58.48
N PHE A 1054 -54.84 51.49 -59.35
CA PHE A 1054 -55.01 51.66 -60.79
C PHE A 1054 -55.54 50.39 -61.48
N LEU A 1055 -55.06 49.21 -61.08
CA LEU A 1055 -55.45 47.92 -61.67
C LEU A 1055 -56.59 47.24 -60.91
N GLY A 1056 -56.89 47.68 -59.68
CA GLY A 1056 -57.94 47.09 -58.85
C GLY A 1056 -57.62 45.65 -58.43
N VAL A 1057 -56.34 45.35 -58.19
CA VAL A 1057 -55.88 43.98 -57.89
C VAL A 1057 -56.55 43.46 -56.63
N SER A 1058 -56.47 44.21 -55.52
CA SER A 1058 -57.12 43.81 -54.26
C SER A 1058 -58.64 43.66 -54.39
N ALA A 1059 -59.29 44.50 -55.21
CA ALA A 1059 -60.73 44.42 -55.46
C ALA A 1059 -61.10 43.18 -56.29
N THR A 1060 -60.30 42.85 -57.30
CA THR A 1060 -60.50 41.68 -58.18
C THR A 1060 -60.37 40.38 -57.39
N VAL A 1061 -59.38 40.32 -56.48
CA VAL A 1061 -59.15 39.18 -55.59
C VAL A 1061 -60.26 39.08 -54.54
N ALA A 1062 -60.72 40.20 -53.96
CA ALA A 1062 -61.82 40.21 -52.99
C ALA A 1062 -63.14 39.68 -53.60
N ASP A 1063 -63.33 39.84 -54.91
CA ASP A 1063 -64.45 39.27 -55.68
C ASP A 1063 -64.27 37.78 -56.03
N GLY A 1064 -63.17 37.14 -55.60
CA GLY A 1064 -62.87 35.73 -55.85
C GLY A 1064 -62.41 35.41 -57.27
N LYS A 1065 -61.97 36.42 -58.05
CA LYS A 1065 -61.46 36.25 -59.41
C LYS A 1065 -59.93 36.21 -59.42
N LYS A 1066 -59.37 35.43 -60.36
CA LYS A 1066 -57.92 35.39 -60.61
C LYS A 1066 -57.47 36.69 -61.26
N PHE A 1067 -56.42 37.31 -60.73
CA PHE A 1067 -55.81 38.47 -61.36
C PHE A 1067 -54.92 38.02 -62.54
N THR A 1068 -55.01 38.71 -63.68
CA THR A 1068 -54.06 38.56 -64.78
C THR A 1068 -53.59 39.92 -65.28
N MET A 1069 -52.28 40.11 -65.43
CA MET A 1069 -51.72 41.41 -65.79
C MET A 1069 -51.96 41.74 -67.28
N GLN A 1070 -52.23 40.74 -68.13
CA GLN A 1070 -52.52 40.91 -69.57
C GLN A 1070 -53.93 41.42 -69.88
N GLU A 1071 -54.92 41.25 -68.99
CA GLU A 1071 -56.29 41.72 -69.22
C GLU A 1071 -56.43 43.26 -69.17
N VAL A 1072 -55.38 43.98 -68.76
CA VAL A 1072 -55.39 45.44 -68.63
C VAL A 1072 -54.39 46.09 -69.60
N SER A 1073 -54.89 46.57 -70.73
CA SER A 1073 -54.15 47.45 -71.64
C SER A 1073 -54.17 48.89 -71.11
N LEU A 1074 -53.01 49.50 -70.79
CA LEU A 1074 -52.91 50.94 -70.53
C LEU A 1074 -53.00 51.74 -71.84
N ASP A 1075 -54.13 51.66 -72.52
CA ASP A 1075 -54.41 52.60 -73.60
C ASP A 1075 -54.71 54.00 -73.01
N LEU A 1076 -54.50 55.05 -73.80
CA LEU A 1076 -54.68 56.42 -73.31
C LEU A 1076 -56.12 56.69 -72.82
N THR A 1077 -57.12 55.98 -73.35
CA THR A 1077 -58.54 56.12 -73.04
C THR A 1077 -58.88 55.53 -71.67
N GLU A 1078 -58.36 54.33 -71.38
CA GLU A 1078 -58.40 53.63 -70.09
C GLU A 1078 -57.70 54.46 -69.01
N ILE A 1079 -56.48 54.96 -69.30
CA ILE A 1079 -55.72 55.84 -68.41
C ILE A 1079 -56.54 57.10 -68.07
N ILE A 1080 -57.06 57.81 -69.07
CA ILE A 1080 -57.87 59.02 -68.86
C ILE A 1080 -59.15 58.72 -68.07
N LYS A 1081 -59.79 57.57 -68.29
CA LYS A 1081 -61.02 57.18 -67.60
C LYS A 1081 -60.78 56.94 -66.10
N LYS A 1082 -59.69 56.24 -65.75
CA LYS A 1082 -59.32 55.92 -64.36
C LYS A 1082 -58.73 57.12 -63.61
N LEU A 1083 -57.96 57.97 -64.29
CA LEU A 1083 -57.34 59.18 -63.70
C LEU A 1083 -58.31 60.36 -63.46
N LYS A 1084 -59.61 60.22 -63.76
CA LYS A 1084 -60.63 61.24 -63.41
C LYS A 1084 -60.93 61.32 -61.92
N ASP A 1085 -60.57 60.29 -61.16
CA ASP A 1085 -60.67 60.28 -59.71
C ASP A 1085 -59.40 60.92 -59.11
N ASP A 1086 -59.56 62.04 -58.39
CA ASP A 1086 -58.44 62.77 -57.77
C ASP A 1086 -57.62 61.88 -56.81
N SER A 1087 -58.23 60.88 -56.17
CA SER A 1087 -57.54 59.96 -55.26
C SER A 1087 -56.66 58.94 -56.00
N VAL A 1088 -57.16 58.43 -57.13
CA VAL A 1088 -56.41 57.55 -58.05
C VAL A 1088 -55.26 58.33 -58.69
N LEU A 1089 -55.53 59.55 -59.17
CA LEU A 1089 -54.54 60.44 -59.75
C LEU A 1089 -53.39 60.75 -58.78
N THR A 1090 -53.73 61.08 -57.52
CA THR A 1090 -52.73 61.38 -56.48
C THR A 1090 -51.84 60.17 -56.18
N THR A 1091 -52.41 58.97 -56.09
CA THR A 1091 -51.67 57.74 -55.79
C THR A 1091 -50.79 57.30 -56.97
N VAL A 1092 -51.29 57.40 -58.20
CA VAL A 1092 -50.54 57.03 -59.42
C VAL A 1092 -49.37 57.97 -59.68
N TYR A 1093 -49.55 59.28 -59.48
CA TYR A 1093 -48.48 60.27 -59.65
C TYR A 1093 -47.46 60.29 -58.51
N ALA A 1094 -47.73 59.57 -57.41
CA ALA A 1094 -46.78 59.37 -56.33
C ALA A 1094 -45.66 58.37 -56.69
N SER A 1095 -45.92 57.43 -57.62
CA SER A 1095 -44.91 56.54 -58.21
C SER A 1095 -44.22 57.23 -59.39
N GLU A 1096 -42.90 57.33 -59.34
CA GLU A 1096 -42.09 57.85 -60.44
C GLU A 1096 -42.19 56.98 -61.70
N ILE A 1097 -42.32 55.65 -61.55
CA ILE A 1097 -42.44 54.70 -62.66
C ILE A 1097 -43.77 54.90 -63.39
N LEU A 1098 -44.89 54.94 -62.67
CA LEU A 1098 -46.20 55.12 -63.32
C LEU A 1098 -46.39 56.56 -63.81
N LYS A 1099 -45.89 57.57 -63.09
CA LYS A 1099 -45.84 58.95 -63.58
C LYS A 1099 -45.05 59.06 -64.88
N TYR A 1100 -43.89 58.42 -64.97
CA TYR A 1100 -43.06 58.40 -66.17
C TYR A 1100 -43.78 57.67 -67.31
N THR A 1101 -44.32 56.48 -67.05
CA THR A 1101 -45.12 55.69 -68.01
C THR A 1101 -46.27 56.52 -68.60
N VAL A 1102 -47.11 57.13 -67.75
CA VAL A 1102 -48.24 57.98 -68.19
C VAL A 1102 -47.74 59.18 -68.98
N SER A 1103 -46.64 59.81 -68.55
CA SER A 1103 -46.05 60.96 -69.25
C SER A 1103 -45.52 60.58 -70.64
N VAL A 1104 -44.87 59.42 -70.78
CA VAL A 1104 -44.38 58.91 -72.06
C VAL A 1104 -45.55 58.58 -72.98
N LYS A 1105 -46.59 57.87 -72.51
CA LYS A 1105 -47.77 57.56 -73.34
C LYS A 1105 -48.52 58.81 -73.79
N ILE A 1106 -48.66 59.82 -72.93
CA ILE A 1106 -49.22 61.13 -73.31
C ILE A 1106 -48.35 61.81 -74.36
N LYS A 1107 -47.02 61.83 -74.16
CA LYS A 1107 -46.07 62.43 -75.09
C LYS A 1107 -46.09 61.72 -76.45
N ASP A 1108 -46.00 60.40 -76.48
CA ASP A 1108 -46.02 59.58 -77.71
C ASP A 1108 -47.31 59.80 -78.49
N THR A 1109 -48.44 59.95 -77.80
CA THR A 1109 -49.73 60.27 -78.43
C THR A 1109 -49.81 61.71 -78.93
N LEU A 1110 -49.15 62.66 -78.25
CA LEU A 1110 -49.03 64.06 -78.70
C LEU A 1110 -48.01 64.26 -79.84
N THR A 1111 -47.00 63.40 -79.95
CA THR A 1111 -45.96 63.43 -81.00
C THR A 1111 -46.22 62.47 -82.17
N GLY A 1112 -47.20 61.58 -82.07
CA GLY A 1112 -47.70 60.73 -83.16
C GLY A 1112 -48.29 61.57 -84.30
N GLU A 1113 -47.99 61.16 -85.54
CA GLU A 1113 -48.26 61.85 -86.80
C GLU A 1113 -49.67 62.45 -86.92
N SER A 1114 -49.77 63.77 -86.72
CA SER A 1114 -50.82 64.66 -87.25
C SER A 1114 -50.54 66.16 -86.98
N LEU A 1115 -49.61 66.50 -86.09
CA LEU A 1115 -49.25 67.91 -85.81
C LEU A 1115 -48.03 68.44 -86.61
N MET A 1116 -47.35 67.58 -87.37
CA MET A 1116 -46.19 67.96 -88.20
C MET A 1116 -46.56 68.66 -89.53
N ASP A 1117 -47.84 68.72 -89.90
CA ASP A 1117 -48.32 69.39 -91.13
C ASP A 1117 -48.80 70.84 -90.91
N ASN A 1118 -48.38 71.51 -89.83
CA ASN A 1118 -48.69 72.93 -89.63
C ASN A 1118 -47.55 73.84 -90.16
N PRO A 1119 -47.78 74.64 -91.22
CA PRO A 1119 -46.74 75.44 -91.89
C PRO A 1119 -46.18 76.63 -91.07
N HIS A 1120 -46.49 76.77 -89.79
CA HIS A 1120 -46.11 77.95 -88.98
C HIS A 1120 -45.06 77.74 -87.87
N ALA A 1121 -44.53 76.54 -87.63
CA ALA A 1121 -43.65 76.30 -86.46
C ALA A 1121 -42.13 76.35 -86.74
N LYS A 1122 -41.67 77.18 -87.69
CA LYS A 1122 -40.26 77.58 -87.82
C LYS A 1122 -40.01 78.91 -87.12
N GLN A 1123 -39.86 78.92 -85.80
CA GLN A 1123 -39.05 79.92 -85.10
C GLN A 1123 -38.79 79.53 -83.64
N SER A 1124 -37.54 79.78 -83.20
CA SER A 1124 -36.98 79.69 -81.84
C SER A 1124 -36.33 78.36 -81.40
N ARG A 1125 -35.15 78.09 -81.98
CA ARG A 1125 -33.98 77.59 -81.22
C ARG A 1125 -33.36 78.76 -80.46
N THR A 1126 -33.27 78.67 -79.12
CA THR A 1126 -32.19 79.12 -78.20
C THR A 1126 -32.76 79.50 -76.82
N ARG A 1127 -32.68 78.58 -75.84
CA ARG A 1127 -31.94 78.72 -74.58
C ARG A 1127 -32.06 77.45 -73.76
#